data_AF-A0A7W0FVW4-F1
#
_entry.id   AF-A0A7W0FVW4-F1
#
_cell.length_a   1.000
_cell.length_b   1.000
_cell.length_c   1.000
_cell.angle_alpha   90.00
_cell.angle_beta   90.00
_cell.angle_gamma   90.00
#
_symmetry.space_group_name_H-M   'P 1'
#
loop_
_entity.id
_entity.type
_entity.pdbx_description
1 polymer ?
#
loop_
_entity_poly.entity_id
_entity_poly.type
_entity_poly.pdbx_seq_one_letter_code
_entity_poly.pdbx_strand_id
1 'polypeptide(L)'
;MIPREIYTNYDSRYNLNQLNELNLSRDFIETIQHQAQSVACLIDARFLRRREGGWQFYDNVPTLAQQQEQLFGEQFGENEAFQNEFTPAFGTAFLVTNQLALTAACCVCHQNSNEIYIRILESTRLVFGFHDVREDISDYFFSDEQVRRVTVVAFQRFRAPGRNTAYSEWTDWALLKLDREVFCNPLSMNLRGKVSNRIELYMLGHPNGLPLKFTHNGEVRGNTEANFFECNLNTFAGNGGSPVFNVFTKQVEGILIEGNRDYEVVSNYRGTDQIRIQVVHITNLMVNQNPIGRRLENCQRTHVLRHLVDRDLLDLRNLEPVQNASTLLVNSLKECYQSRNTIPRLLHSALPIKEIYTELVLLNKNKEDKEKDEPIELHSIFENIEGKSPKRLLILGRAGTGKSTLCHHIAHQWAEGKLWNEKFDALFWIPLRKLQNIHSAETVSSFIFRTCCQEKDQRLYVKDIADYVRQNAERTLFVLDGLDEVSIEDNCLQKKIVDELLKFPYWITTSRPHAAWSIQADSTIENAGFASKTIDHYIQKSFPINAHPLIQKIRQNPIIFDLCHIPIHLELVCSILKKSKEDISFIRSMTGLYEELTLILQKRFLEKIGRPEVWEYTQGDLKHDSQVNQMFNLLESIAWTPQVF
;
A
#
# COMPACT_ATOMS: atom_id res chain seq x y z
N MET A 1 19.33 -10.60 46.55
CA MET A 1 18.15 -11.49 46.52
C MET A 1 17.01 -10.79 47.20
N ILE A 2 16.05 -10.29 46.42
CA ILE A 2 14.76 -9.80 46.89
C ILE A 2 13.80 -11.01 46.82
N PRO A 3 12.86 -11.22 47.76
CA PRO A 3 11.98 -12.37 47.76
C PRO A 3 11.22 -12.47 46.42
N ARG A 4 11.14 -13.69 45.86
CA ARG A 4 10.36 -14.02 44.63
C ARG A 4 8.85 -13.74 44.76
N GLU A 5 8.37 -13.36 45.94
CA GLU A 5 6.94 -13.24 46.29
C GLU A 5 6.32 -11.87 45.94
N ILE A 6 7.04 -10.96 45.27
CA ILE A 6 6.53 -9.62 44.88
C ILE A 6 6.05 -9.60 43.40
N TYR A 7 5.97 -10.75 42.72
CA TYR A 7 5.70 -10.83 41.28
C TYR A 7 4.28 -11.27 40.87
N THR A 8 3.30 -11.28 41.77
CA THR A 8 1.93 -11.72 41.42
C THR A 8 0.95 -10.57 41.33
N ASN A 9 1.05 -9.77 40.26
CA ASN A 9 -0.16 -9.20 39.68
C ASN A 9 -0.88 -10.35 38.97
N TYR A 10 -1.83 -10.97 39.67
CA TYR A 10 -2.57 -12.15 39.20
C TYR A 10 -3.27 -11.84 37.87
N ASP A 11 -2.93 -12.57 36.81
CA ASP A 11 -3.76 -12.62 35.61
C ASP A 11 -5.14 -13.17 36.02
N SER A 12 -6.20 -12.43 35.73
CA SER A 12 -7.58 -12.75 36.12
C SER A 12 -8.40 -13.30 34.95
N ARG A 13 -7.72 -13.79 33.91
CA ARG A 13 -8.33 -14.51 32.80
C ARG A 13 -8.20 -16.01 32.98
N TYR A 14 -9.17 -16.72 32.43
CA TYR A 14 -9.26 -18.17 32.49
C TYR A 14 -9.59 -18.73 31.11
N ASN A 15 -9.03 -19.90 30.81
CA ASN A 15 -9.51 -20.74 29.73
C ASN A 15 -10.91 -21.27 30.06
N LEU A 16 -11.73 -21.52 29.04
CA LEU A 16 -13.10 -22.01 29.28
C LEU A 16 -13.16 -23.36 30.01
N ASN A 17 -12.15 -24.21 29.82
CA ASN A 17 -12.05 -25.49 30.53
C ASN A 17 -11.77 -25.33 32.05
N GLN A 18 -11.31 -24.17 32.50
CA GLN A 18 -11.03 -23.87 33.91
C GLN A 18 -12.24 -23.32 34.67
N LEU A 19 -13.38 -23.06 34.00
CA LEU A 19 -14.56 -22.46 34.64
C LEU A 19 -15.08 -23.25 35.85
N ASN A 20 -14.96 -24.58 35.82
CA ASN A 20 -15.39 -25.45 36.92
C ASN A 20 -14.47 -25.40 38.15
N GLU A 21 -13.26 -24.84 37.99
CA GLU A 21 -12.29 -24.63 39.07
C GLU A 21 -12.54 -23.30 39.79
N LEU A 22 -13.37 -22.44 39.21
CA LEU A 22 -13.74 -21.15 39.77
C LEU A 22 -14.92 -21.29 40.73
N ASN A 23 -14.97 -20.43 41.75
CA ASN A 23 -16.09 -20.35 42.69
C ASN A 23 -17.30 -19.60 42.07
N LEU A 24 -17.84 -20.13 40.98
CA LEU A 24 -19.00 -19.59 40.24
C LEU A 24 -20.21 -20.53 40.38
N SER A 25 -21.43 -19.99 40.26
CA SER A 25 -22.63 -20.83 40.24
C SER A 25 -22.72 -21.63 38.95
N ARG A 26 -23.31 -22.83 39.00
CA ARG A 26 -23.51 -23.70 37.83
C ARG A 26 -24.28 -22.99 36.72
N ASP A 27 -25.39 -22.32 37.06
CA ASP A 27 -26.19 -21.55 36.10
C ASP A 27 -25.37 -20.47 35.40
N PHE A 28 -24.41 -19.86 36.09
CA PHE A 28 -23.55 -18.85 35.49
C PHE A 28 -22.51 -19.47 34.55
N ILE A 29 -21.91 -20.60 34.95
CA ILE A 29 -21.00 -21.37 34.08
C ILE A 29 -21.73 -21.80 32.80
N GLU A 30 -22.95 -22.35 32.91
CA GLU A 30 -23.77 -22.74 31.76
C GLU A 30 -24.10 -21.54 30.86
N THR A 31 -24.42 -20.38 31.46
CA THR A 31 -24.65 -19.14 30.72
C THR A 31 -23.41 -18.74 29.92
N ILE A 32 -22.23 -18.77 30.54
CA ILE A 32 -20.95 -18.43 29.90
C ILE A 32 -20.66 -19.38 28.74
N GLN A 33 -20.79 -20.69 28.96
CA GLN A 33 -20.56 -21.71 27.93
C GLN A 33 -21.51 -21.54 26.74
N HIS A 34 -22.76 -21.20 27.00
CA HIS A 34 -23.75 -20.96 25.95
C HIS A 34 -23.44 -19.67 25.16
N GLN A 35 -23.07 -18.57 25.83
CA GLN A 35 -22.70 -17.33 25.17
C GLN A 35 -21.41 -17.45 24.34
N ALA A 36 -20.46 -18.27 24.80
CA ALA A 36 -19.21 -18.53 24.10
C ALA A 36 -19.42 -19.09 22.68
N GLN A 37 -20.49 -19.87 22.46
CA GLN A 37 -20.81 -20.41 21.13
C GLN A 37 -21.12 -19.31 20.09
N SER A 38 -21.45 -18.10 20.55
CA SER A 38 -21.77 -16.95 19.70
C SER A 38 -20.60 -15.99 19.54
N VAL A 39 -19.47 -16.26 20.18
CA VAL A 39 -18.22 -15.49 20.06
C VAL A 39 -17.28 -16.24 19.10
N ALA A 40 -16.73 -15.50 18.14
CA ALA A 40 -15.80 -16.01 17.16
C ALA A 40 -14.48 -15.23 17.21
N CYS A 41 -13.40 -15.92 16.85
CA CYS A 41 -12.15 -15.27 16.53
C CYS A 41 -12.11 -14.90 15.03
N LEU A 42 -11.45 -13.78 14.74
CA LEU A 42 -11.14 -13.34 13.39
C LEU A 42 -9.79 -13.91 12.98
N ILE A 43 -9.78 -14.80 11.99
CA ILE A 43 -8.59 -15.49 11.50
C ILE A 43 -8.37 -15.17 10.03
N ASP A 44 -7.14 -14.84 9.64
CA ASP A 44 -6.79 -14.76 8.22
C ASP A 44 -6.70 -16.18 7.62
N ALA A 45 -7.38 -16.41 6.50
CA ALA A 45 -7.45 -17.71 5.82
C ALA A 45 -6.07 -18.34 5.53
N ARG A 46 -4.99 -17.57 5.50
CA ARG A 46 -3.62 -18.09 5.41
C ARG A 46 -3.21 -19.03 6.55
N PHE A 47 -3.88 -18.96 7.70
CA PHE A 47 -3.65 -19.86 8.82
C PHE A 47 -4.53 -21.11 8.75
N LEU A 48 -5.50 -21.16 7.84
CA LEU A 48 -6.46 -22.26 7.71
C LEU A 48 -6.22 -23.07 6.43
N ARG A 49 -6.06 -24.38 6.57
CA ARG A 49 -6.04 -25.32 5.45
C ARG A 49 -7.36 -26.06 5.34
N ARG A 50 -7.83 -26.22 4.10
CA ARG A 50 -9.04 -26.99 3.81
C ARG A 50 -8.79 -28.49 4.00
N ARG A 51 -9.70 -29.18 4.68
CA ARG A 51 -9.72 -30.64 4.85
C ARG A 51 -11.10 -31.19 4.50
N GLU A 52 -11.21 -32.50 4.37
CA GLU A 52 -12.52 -33.14 4.19
C GLU A 52 -13.42 -32.83 5.39
N GLY A 53 -14.61 -32.29 5.15
CA GLY A 53 -15.58 -31.93 6.20
C GLY A 53 -15.28 -30.65 6.99
N GLY A 54 -14.19 -29.92 6.72
CA GLY A 54 -13.85 -28.74 7.51
C GLY A 54 -12.52 -28.07 7.23
N TRP A 55 -11.95 -27.50 8.29
CA TRP A 55 -10.75 -26.68 8.31
C TRP A 55 -9.84 -27.10 9.46
N GLN A 56 -8.55 -26.89 9.26
CA GLN A 56 -7.52 -27.15 10.26
C GLN A 56 -6.51 -26.01 10.20
N PHE A 57 -5.77 -25.75 11.27
CA PHE A 57 -4.66 -24.82 11.21
C PHE A 57 -3.48 -25.37 10.39
N TYR A 58 -2.68 -24.47 9.82
CA TYR A 58 -1.33 -24.79 9.36
C TYR A 58 -0.36 -24.90 10.54
N ASP A 59 0.73 -25.62 10.34
CA ASP A 59 1.67 -25.95 11.42
C ASP A 59 2.57 -24.75 11.83
N ASN A 60 2.44 -23.61 11.14
CA ASN A 60 3.25 -22.40 11.34
C ASN A 60 2.56 -21.32 12.19
N VAL A 61 1.45 -21.64 12.87
CA VAL A 61 0.82 -20.70 13.80
C VAL A 61 1.73 -20.54 15.02
N PRO A 62 2.15 -19.31 15.37
CA PRO A 62 3.01 -19.08 16.52
C PRO A 62 2.26 -19.27 17.84
N THR A 63 2.99 -19.59 18.90
CA THR A 63 2.49 -19.38 20.27
C THR A 63 2.53 -17.91 20.66
N LEU A 64 1.86 -17.54 21.75
CA LEU A 64 1.91 -16.19 22.29
C LEU A 64 3.35 -15.73 22.52
N ALA A 65 4.19 -16.54 23.17
CA ALA A 65 5.60 -16.21 23.39
C ALA A 65 6.32 -15.94 22.06
N GLN A 66 6.21 -16.85 21.10
CA GLN A 66 6.86 -16.71 19.79
C GLN A 66 6.39 -15.46 19.04
N GLN A 67 5.10 -15.15 19.11
CA GLN A 67 4.54 -13.96 18.47
C GLN A 67 5.08 -12.68 19.11
N GLN A 68 5.12 -12.61 20.44
CA GLN A 68 5.64 -11.43 21.14
C GLN A 68 7.15 -11.26 20.90
N GLU A 69 7.93 -12.34 20.94
CA GLU A 69 9.37 -12.31 20.61
C GLU A 69 9.63 -11.83 19.18
N GLN A 70 8.82 -12.29 18.21
CA GLN A 70 8.92 -11.83 16.82
C GLN A 70 8.58 -10.35 16.64
N LEU A 71 7.62 -9.83 17.41
CA LEU A 71 7.15 -8.44 17.32
C LEU A 71 8.11 -7.45 18.00
N PHE A 72 8.68 -7.83 19.14
CA PHE A 72 9.47 -6.94 19.99
C PHE A 72 10.98 -7.22 19.99
N GLY A 73 11.41 -8.39 19.48
CA GLY A 73 12.82 -8.75 19.36
C GLY A 73 13.50 -9.14 20.68
N GLU A 74 12.72 -9.36 21.73
CA GLU A 74 13.17 -9.66 23.10
C GLU A 74 12.47 -10.91 23.62
N GLN A 75 13.14 -11.69 24.49
CA GLN A 75 12.60 -12.94 25.05
C GLN A 75 11.32 -12.69 25.86
N PHE A 76 10.28 -13.51 25.64
CA PHE A 76 9.04 -13.41 26.41
C PHE A 76 9.23 -13.99 27.82
N GLY A 77 8.52 -13.46 28.81
CA GLY A 77 8.69 -13.86 30.20
C GLY A 77 8.31 -15.32 30.44
N GLU A 78 9.22 -16.13 30.99
CA GLU A 78 9.06 -17.58 31.17
C GLU A 78 7.89 -18.01 32.08
N ASN A 79 7.28 -17.09 32.83
CA ASN A 79 6.14 -17.35 33.71
C ASN A 79 4.88 -16.57 33.30
N GLU A 80 4.89 -15.93 32.12
CA GLU A 80 3.74 -15.19 31.62
C GLU A 80 2.59 -16.14 31.27
N ALA A 81 1.38 -15.73 31.63
CA ALA A 81 0.19 -16.53 31.40
C ALA A 81 -0.03 -16.80 29.90
N PHE A 82 -0.47 -18.01 29.57
CA PHE A 82 -0.81 -18.44 28.21
C PHE A 82 0.35 -18.43 27.20
N GLN A 83 1.61 -18.27 27.63
CA GLN A 83 2.80 -18.17 26.76
C GLN A 83 2.92 -19.28 25.70
N ASN A 84 2.47 -20.50 26.03
CA ASN A 84 2.57 -21.68 25.16
C ASN A 84 1.33 -21.91 24.29
N GLU A 85 0.29 -21.07 24.41
CA GLU A 85 -0.93 -21.22 23.63
C GLU A 85 -0.79 -20.55 22.26
N PHE A 86 -1.41 -21.15 21.24
CA PHE A 86 -1.34 -20.67 19.86
C PHE A 86 -2.20 -19.42 19.61
N THR A 87 -1.69 -18.49 18.79
CA THR A 87 -2.32 -17.19 18.54
C THR A 87 -2.63 -16.91 17.05
N PRO A 88 -3.53 -17.68 16.40
CA PRO A 88 -3.82 -17.53 14.97
C PRO A 88 -4.72 -16.32 14.63
N ALA A 89 -5.40 -15.74 15.61
CA ALA A 89 -6.41 -14.70 15.40
C ALA A 89 -5.86 -13.28 15.58
N PHE A 90 -6.58 -12.30 15.03
CA PHE A 90 -6.21 -10.88 15.12
C PHE A 90 -7.31 -9.99 15.74
N GLY A 91 -8.44 -10.58 16.13
CA GLY A 91 -9.54 -9.87 16.75
C GLY A 91 -10.70 -10.79 17.12
N THR A 92 -11.74 -10.21 17.71
CA THR A 92 -12.95 -10.91 18.16
C THR A 92 -14.18 -10.37 17.44
N ALA A 93 -15.14 -11.24 17.17
CA ALA A 93 -16.48 -10.86 16.73
C ALA A 93 -17.53 -11.68 17.46
N PHE A 94 -18.77 -11.22 17.52
CA PHE A 94 -19.87 -11.98 18.11
C PHE A 94 -21.18 -11.80 17.36
N LEU A 95 -22.02 -12.84 17.39
CA LEU A 95 -23.31 -12.83 16.71
C LEU A 95 -24.34 -12.00 17.46
N VAL A 96 -25.06 -11.16 16.70
CA VAL A 96 -26.22 -10.39 17.17
C VAL A 96 -27.52 -10.80 16.47
N THR A 97 -27.39 -11.57 15.39
CA THR A 97 -28.42 -12.41 14.77
C THR A 97 -27.72 -13.66 14.22
N ASN A 98 -28.46 -14.65 13.71
CA ASN A 98 -27.83 -15.85 13.14
C ASN A 98 -26.94 -15.57 11.91
N GLN A 99 -26.99 -14.38 11.29
CA GLN A 99 -26.18 -14.05 10.11
C GLN A 99 -25.44 -12.70 10.21
N LEU A 100 -25.62 -11.96 11.31
CA LEU A 100 -24.91 -10.70 11.55
C LEU A 100 -24.02 -10.81 12.77
N ALA A 101 -22.78 -10.37 12.62
CA ALA A 101 -21.80 -10.29 13.68
C ALA A 101 -21.33 -8.85 13.91
N LEU A 102 -21.02 -8.50 15.15
CA LEU A 102 -20.38 -7.24 15.51
C LEU A 102 -18.90 -7.46 15.82
N THR A 103 -18.08 -6.47 15.50
CA THR A 103 -16.65 -6.40 15.85
C THR A 103 -16.20 -4.93 15.98
N ALA A 104 -14.95 -4.69 16.36
CA ALA A 104 -14.36 -3.36 16.31
C ALA A 104 -14.07 -2.98 14.84
N ALA A 105 -14.31 -1.72 14.46
CA ALA A 105 -14.08 -1.32 13.05
C ALA A 105 -12.59 -1.37 12.68
N CYS A 106 -11.68 -1.18 13.62
CA CYS A 106 -10.24 -1.38 13.45
C CYS A 106 -9.86 -2.80 12.99
N CYS A 107 -10.72 -3.81 13.23
CA CYS A 107 -10.51 -5.16 12.73
C CYS A 107 -10.84 -5.30 11.24
N VAL A 108 -11.56 -4.35 10.63
CA VAL A 108 -12.02 -4.43 9.22
C VAL A 108 -11.78 -3.17 8.39
N CYS A 109 -11.26 -2.10 8.99
CA CYS A 109 -10.96 -0.81 8.34
C CYS A 109 -9.45 -0.54 8.32
N HIS A 110 -9.00 0.30 7.39
CA HIS A 110 -7.64 0.80 7.38
C HIS A 110 -7.34 1.62 8.64
N GLN A 111 -6.08 1.57 9.11
CA GLN A 111 -5.65 2.40 10.23
C GLN A 111 -5.92 3.87 9.93
N ASN A 112 -6.56 4.58 10.87
CA ASN A 112 -6.87 6.01 10.76
C ASN A 112 -7.90 6.36 9.66
N SER A 113 -8.68 5.40 9.13
CA SER A 113 -9.66 5.62 8.06
C SER A 113 -10.97 4.85 8.27
N ASN A 114 -12.07 5.39 7.71
CA ASN A 114 -13.36 4.69 7.59
C ASN A 114 -13.43 3.74 6.38
N GLU A 115 -12.35 3.70 5.59
CA GLU A 115 -12.24 2.80 4.43
C GLU A 115 -12.04 1.36 4.90
N ILE A 116 -12.87 0.47 4.37
CA ILE A 116 -12.79 -0.96 4.62
C ILE A 116 -11.49 -1.52 4.06
N TYR A 117 -10.80 -2.32 4.87
CA TYR A 117 -9.63 -3.06 4.42
C TYR A 117 -10.06 -4.33 3.67
N ILE A 118 -10.19 -4.18 2.35
CA ILE A 118 -10.76 -5.16 1.41
C ILE A 118 -10.15 -6.57 1.55
N ARG A 119 -8.82 -6.66 1.68
CA ARG A 119 -8.13 -7.94 1.83
C ARG A 119 -8.54 -8.68 3.09
N ILE A 120 -8.73 -7.96 4.21
CA ILE A 120 -9.25 -8.56 5.43
C ILE A 120 -10.63 -9.15 5.16
N LEU A 121 -11.52 -8.53 4.37
CA LEU A 121 -12.82 -9.16 4.09
C LEU A 121 -12.70 -10.46 3.27
N GLU A 122 -11.81 -10.50 2.29
CA GLU A 122 -11.62 -11.70 1.45
C GLU A 122 -10.96 -12.85 2.23
N SER A 123 -9.94 -12.54 3.04
CA SER A 123 -9.17 -13.53 3.79
C SER A 123 -9.77 -13.88 5.14
N THR A 124 -10.52 -12.98 5.78
CA THR A 124 -11.00 -13.21 7.15
C THR A 124 -12.05 -14.30 7.19
N ARG A 125 -11.86 -15.19 8.16
CA ARG A 125 -12.82 -16.19 8.58
C ARG A 125 -13.18 -15.91 10.03
N LEU A 126 -14.48 -15.86 10.30
CA LEU A 126 -14.98 -15.97 11.66
C LEU A 126 -14.99 -17.46 11.99
N VAL A 127 -14.20 -17.85 12.99
CA VAL A 127 -14.10 -19.23 13.45
C VAL A 127 -14.72 -19.33 14.84
N PHE A 128 -15.82 -20.09 14.94
CA PHE A 128 -16.54 -20.35 16.18
C PHE A 128 -16.02 -21.63 16.82
N GLY A 129 -15.97 -21.68 18.16
CA GLY A 129 -15.56 -22.89 18.89
C GLY A 129 -14.05 -23.02 19.12
N PHE A 130 -13.25 -21.99 18.85
CA PHE A 130 -11.82 -21.96 19.21
C PHE A 130 -11.64 -21.68 20.71
N HIS A 131 -12.06 -22.62 21.55
CA HIS A 131 -12.14 -22.46 23.01
C HIS A 131 -11.10 -23.30 23.78
N ASP A 132 -10.85 -24.51 23.29
CA ASP A 132 -9.97 -25.47 23.96
C ASP A 132 -8.50 -25.08 23.79
N VAL A 133 -7.68 -25.41 24.77
CA VAL A 133 -6.23 -25.41 24.64
C VAL A 133 -5.77 -26.79 24.20
N ARG A 134 -4.98 -26.85 23.14
CA ARG A 134 -4.37 -28.08 22.59
C ARG A 134 -2.86 -27.96 22.62
N GLU A 135 -2.18 -29.08 22.85
CA GLU A 135 -0.71 -29.16 22.82
C GLU A 135 -0.18 -29.07 21.38
N ASP A 136 -0.88 -29.70 20.43
CA ASP A 136 -0.55 -29.66 19.00
C ASP A 136 -1.55 -28.78 18.23
N ILE A 137 -1.03 -27.84 17.44
CA ILE A 137 -1.84 -26.96 16.58
C ILE A 137 -2.66 -27.74 15.55
N SER A 138 -2.18 -28.91 15.15
CA SER A 138 -2.88 -29.77 14.19
C SER A 138 -4.11 -30.46 14.79
N ASP A 139 -4.25 -30.51 16.12
CA ASP A 139 -5.43 -31.09 16.76
C ASP A 139 -6.68 -30.21 16.64
N TYR A 140 -6.52 -28.94 16.24
CA TYR A 140 -7.65 -28.05 15.99
C TYR A 140 -8.30 -28.36 14.64
N PHE A 141 -9.50 -28.93 14.69
CA PHE A 141 -10.36 -29.12 13.54
C PHE A 141 -11.69 -28.37 13.73
N PHE A 142 -12.08 -27.60 12.72
CA PHE A 142 -13.34 -26.85 12.71
C PHE A 142 -14.19 -27.33 11.56
N SER A 143 -15.45 -27.70 11.84
CA SER A 143 -16.38 -28.10 10.78
C SER A 143 -16.70 -26.90 9.88
N ASP A 144 -17.28 -27.19 8.71
CA ASP A 144 -17.80 -26.14 7.82
C ASP A 144 -18.84 -25.24 8.48
N GLU A 145 -19.54 -25.75 9.48
CA GLU A 145 -20.56 -25.02 10.22
C GLU A 145 -19.96 -24.00 11.19
N GLN A 146 -18.70 -24.19 11.60
CA GLN A 146 -17.98 -23.31 12.53
C GLN A 146 -17.19 -22.21 11.84
N VAL A 147 -17.04 -22.25 10.51
CA VAL A 147 -16.25 -21.27 9.77
C VAL A 147 -17.13 -20.45 8.82
N ARG A 148 -17.14 -19.13 8.99
CA ARG A 148 -17.93 -18.19 8.19
C ARG A 148 -17.05 -17.17 7.50
N ARG A 149 -17.47 -16.75 6.32
CA ARG A 149 -16.83 -15.66 5.56
C ARG A 149 -17.66 -14.40 5.68
N VAL A 150 -17.00 -13.26 5.81
CA VAL A 150 -17.67 -11.96 5.71
C VAL A 150 -18.00 -11.69 4.25
N THR A 151 -19.27 -11.46 3.95
CA THR A 151 -19.71 -11.10 2.58
C THR A 151 -19.78 -9.60 2.39
N VAL A 152 -20.20 -8.87 3.42
CA VAL A 152 -20.37 -7.41 3.38
C VAL A 152 -20.13 -6.84 4.77
N VAL A 153 -19.47 -5.68 4.84
CA VAL A 153 -19.52 -4.81 6.03
C VAL A 153 -20.75 -3.93 5.86
N ALA A 154 -21.83 -4.28 6.57
CA ALA A 154 -23.13 -3.62 6.45
C ALA A 154 -23.11 -2.20 7.02
N PHE A 155 -22.24 -1.96 7.99
CA PHE A 155 -21.99 -0.65 8.57
C PHE A 155 -20.63 -0.65 9.24
N GLN A 156 -19.93 0.47 9.17
CA GLN A 156 -18.73 0.71 9.95
C GLN A 156 -18.64 2.18 10.30
N ARG A 157 -18.15 2.44 11.50
CA ARG A 157 -17.55 3.72 11.84
C ARG A 157 -16.24 3.43 12.56
N PHE A 158 -15.20 4.04 12.05
CA PHE A 158 -13.85 4.10 12.60
C PHE A 158 -13.51 5.58 12.82
N ARG A 159 -13.07 5.93 14.02
CA ARG A 159 -12.51 7.26 14.31
C ARG A 159 -11.39 7.10 15.33
N ALA A 160 -10.16 7.38 14.89
CA ALA A 160 -8.93 7.22 15.65
C ALA A 160 -8.86 8.12 16.91
N PRO A 161 -8.06 7.73 17.92
CA PRO A 161 -7.72 8.58 19.05
C PRO A 161 -7.10 9.91 18.61
N GLY A 162 -7.49 11.02 19.24
CA GLY A 162 -6.58 12.17 19.39
C GLY A 162 -6.78 13.40 18.49
N ARG A 163 -8.01 13.84 18.22
CA ARG A 163 -8.23 15.24 17.77
C ARG A 163 -9.33 15.92 18.59
N ASN A 164 -8.90 16.92 19.37
CA ASN A 164 -9.74 17.87 20.11
C ASN A 164 -10.89 18.41 19.25
N THR A 165 -12.08 17.82 19.38
CA THR A 165 -13.35 18.48 19.09
C THR A 165 -14.42 17.87 19.98
N ALA A 166 -14.94 18.67 20.91
CA ALA A 166 -16.11 18.34 21.71
C ALA A 166 -17.25 17.84 20.80
N TYR A 167 -17.92 16.77 21.23
CA TYR A 167 -19.02 16.04 20.57
C TYR A 167 -18.59 14.95 19.54
N SER A 168 -18.60 13.69 20.02
CA SER A 168 -18.43 12.39 19.33
C SER A 168 -17.00 11.84 19.18
N GLU A 169 -16.36 11.61 20.32
CA GLU A 169 -15.13 10.83 20.45
C GLU A 169 -15.50 9.32 20.52
N TRP A 170 -14.89 8.52 19.64
CA TRP A 170 -14.89 7.04 19.59
C TRP A 170 -16.17 6.30 19.19
N THR A 171 -16.38 6.18 17.88
CA THR A 171 -17.20 5.13 17.28
C THR A 171 -16.27 4.24 16.47
N ASP A 172 -15.84 3.10 17.04
CA ASP A 172 -14.98 2.08 16.41
C ASP A 172 -15.69 0.73 16.36
N TRP A 173 -16.77 0.61 15.58
CA TRP A 173 -17.52 -0.63 15.49
C TRP A 173 -18.00 -0.91 14.06
N ALA A 174 -18.07 -2.20 13.73
CA ALA A 174 -18.52 -2.67 12.44
C ALA A 174 -19.55 -3.80 12.58
N LEU A 175 -20.54 -3.78 11.68
CA LEU A 175 -21.57 -4.80 11.54
C LEU A 175 -21.29 -5.61 10.28
N LEU A 176 -20.99 -6.90 10.47
CA LEU A 176 -20.59 -7.82 9.42
C LEU A 176 -21.76 -8.71 9.02
N LYS A 177 -21.96 -8.91 7.72
CA LYS A 177 -22.87 -9.92 7.17
C LYS A 177 -22.09 -11.16 6.80
N LEU A 178 -22.51 -12.31 7.34
CA LEU A 178 -21.90 -13.60 7.07
C LEU A 178 -22.49 -14.26 5.82
N ASP A 179 -21.70 -15.14 5.19
CA ASP A 179 -22.09 -15.89 4.00
C ASP A 179 -23.27 -16.84 4.24
N ARG A 180 -23.37 -17.39 5.45
CA ARG A 180 -24.41 -18.35 5.87
C ARG A 180 -24.81 -18.11 7.32
N GLU A 181 -25.99 -18.58 7.70
CA GLU A 181 -26.42 -18.59 9.09
C GLU A 181 -25.49 -19.46 9.97
N VAL A 182 -25.38 -19.09 11.23
CA VAL A 182 -24.72 -19.85 12.28
C VAL A 182 -25.79 -20.34 13.24
N PHE A 183 -25.81 -21.64 13.51
CA PHE A 183 -26.84 -22.29 14.31
C PHE A 183 -26.49 -22.31 15.81
N CYS A 184 -26.31 -21.13 16.39
CA CYS A 184 -26.23 -20.92 17.84
C CYS A 184 -27.12 -19.73 18.23
N ASN A 185 -27.24 -19.45 19.53
CA ASN A 185 -28.13 -18.40 20.02
C ASN A 185 -27.41 -17.05 20.06
N PRO A 186 -27.79 -16.06 19.22
CA PRO A 186 -27.11 -14.77 19.17
C PRO A 186 -27.22 -14.01 20.50
N LEU A 187 -26.27 -13.11 20.74
CA LEU A 187 -26.20 -12.35 21.98
C LEU A 187 -27.23 -11.21 22.00
N SER A 188 -27.89 -11.04 23.14
CA SER A 188 -28.78 -9.91 23.38
C SER A 188 -27.98 -8.69 23.82
N MET A 189 -28.30 -7.52 23.26
CA MET A 189 -27.62 -6.26 23.53
C MET A 189 -28.51 -5.26 24.27
N ASN A 190 -27.90 -4.49 25.16
CA ASN A 190 -28.53 -3.30 25.74
C ASN A 190 -28.25 -2.06 24.87
N LEU A 191 -29.19 -1.74 23.98
CA LEU A 191 -29.05 -0.60 23.06
C LEU A 191 -29.53 0.75 23.63
N ARG A 192 -29.92 0.81 24.93
CA ARG A 192 -30.39 2.05 25.57
C ARG A 192 -29.27 3.05 25.83
N GLY A 193 -28.01 2.60 25.84
CA GLY A 193 -26.82 3.43 25.70
C GLY A 193 -26.21 4.02 26.97
N LYS A 194 -26.87 3.93 28.14
CA LYS A 194 -26.26 4.35 29.41
C LYS A 194 -26.32 3.23 30.44
N VAL A 195 -25.14 2.86 30.93
CA VAL A 195 -24.97 1.86 31.99
C VAL A 195 -24.76 2.52 33.34
N SER A 196 -25.21 1.88 34.42
CA SER A 196 -24.99 2.41 35.77
C SER A 196 -23.52 2.22 36.18
N ASN A 197 -22.95 3.19 36.90
CA ASN A 197 -21.64 3.01 37.52
C ASN A 197 -21.66 1.81 38.49
N ARG A 198 -20.52 1.13 38.64
CA ARG A 198 -20.35 -0.02 39.54
C ARG A 198 -21.21 -1.25 39.22
N ILE A 199 -21.80 -1.35 38.03
CA ILE A 199 -22.35 -2.65 37.63
C ILE A 199 -21.22 -3.64 37.44
N GLU A 200 -21.44 -4.88 37.85
CA GLU A 200 -20.49 -5.96 37.66
C GLU A 200 -20.53 -6.46 36.21
N LEU A 201 -19.34 -6.69 35.67
CA LEU A 201 -19.10 -7.05 34.29
C LEU A 201 -18.26 -8.32 34.18
N TYR A 202 -18.45 -9.01 33.06
CA TYR A 202 -17.57 -10.08 32.57
C TYR A 202 -17.42 -9.97 31.05
N MET A 203 -16.43 -10.64 30.49
CA MET A 203 -16.13 -10.58 29.06
C MET A 203 -15.65 -11.92 28.55
N LEU A 204 -15.99 -12.20 27.30
CA LEU A 204 -15.48 -13.32 26.51
C LEU A 204 -14.77 -12.77 25.28
N GLY A 205 -13.58 -13.26 24.97
CA GLY A 205 -12.84 -12.77 23.80
C GLY A 205 -11.59 -13.56 23.47
N HIS A 206 -10.98 -13.21 22.34
CA HIS A 206 -9.74 -13.81 21.83
C HIS A 206 -8.57 -12.81 21.92
N PRO A 207 -8.11 -12.49 23.14
CA PRO A 207 -7.00 -11.56 23.32
C PRO A 207 -5.73 -12.07 22.65
N ASN A 208 -4.97 -11.18 22.00
CA ASN A 208 -3.77 -11.52 21.22
C ASN A 208 -3.97 -12.71 20.28
N GLY A 209 -5.21 -13.01 19.87
CA GLY A 209 -5.53 -14.15 19.04
C GLY A 209 -5.59 -15.52 19.72
N LEU A 210 -5.56 -15.58 21.05
CA LEU A 210 -5.60 -16.80 21.86
C LEU A 210 -6.93 -17.57 21.75
N PRO A 211 -6.98 -18.85 22.17
CA PRO A 211 -8.24 -19.53 22.45
C PRO A 211 -9.11 -18.69 23.39
N LEU A 212 -10.44 -18.81 23.27
CA LEU A 212 -11.39 -17.94 23.97
C LEU A 212 -11.08 -17.85 25.47
N LYS A 213 -10.95 -16.63 25.96
CA LYS A 213 -10.67 -16.31 27.36
C LYS A 213 -11.89 -15.70 28.03
N PHE A 214 -12.08 -16.06 29.28
CA PHE A 214 -13.07 -15.50 30.18
C PHE A 214 -12.39 -14.63 31.24
N THR A 215 -12.96 -13.46 31.52
CA THR A 215 -12.58 -12.62 32.67
C THR A 215 -13.82 -12.03 33.31
N HIS A 216 -13.78 -11.84 34.63
CA HIS A 216 -14.89 -11.36 35.44
C HIS A 216 -14.40 -10.45 36.57
N ASN A 217 -15.31 -10.04 37.48
CA ASN A 217 -15.05 -9.12 38.59
C ASN A 217 -14.64 -7.69 38.14
N GLY A 218 -14.93 -7.34 36.89
CA GLY A 218 -14.82 -5.95 36.44
C GLY A 218 -16.04 -5.16 36.86
N GLU A 219 -15.88 -3.84 36.98
CA GLU A 219 -16.97 -2.92 37.23
C GLU A 219 -16.81 -1.64 36.40
N VAL A 220 -17.93 -0.98 36.11
CA VAL A 220 -17.91 0.33 35.45
C VAL A 220 -17.29 1.38 36.39
N ARG A 221 -16.17 1.96 35.96
CA ARG A 221 -15.40 2.98 36.69
C ARG A 221 -15.83 4.39 36.32
N GLY A 222 -16.18 4.62 35.05
CA GLY A 222 -16.59 5.92 34.55
C GLY A 222 -17.57 5.77 33.40
N ASN A 223 -18.67 6.51 33.45
CA ASN A 223 -19.66 6.56 32.37
C ASN A 223 -20.21 7.98 32.20
N THR A 224 -19.29 8.93 32.04
CA THR A 224 -19.60 10.35 31.82
C THR A 224 -19.90 10.67 30.36
N GLU A 225 -19.32 9.89 29.44
CA GLU A 225 -19.46 10.06 28.00
C GLU A 225 -20.70 9.36 27.45
N ALA A 226 -21.29 9.90 26.37
CA ALA A 226 -22.56 9.39 25.86
C ALA A 226 -22.44 8.06 25.08
N ASN A 227 -21.25 7.73 24.60
CA ASN A 227 -21.02 6.68 23.60
C ASN A 227 -20.04 5.58 24.05
N PHE A 228 -19.39 5.75 25.20
CA PHE A 228 -18.49 4.74 25.76
C PHE A 228 -18.45 4.83 27.28
N PHE A 229 -17.99 3.76 27.91
CA PHE A 229 -17.73 3.70 29.34
C PHE A 229 -16.37 3.08 29.61
N GLU A 230 -15.80 3.43 30.75
CA GLU A 230 -14.57 2.86 31.26
C GLU A 230 -14.88 1.78 32.31
N CYS A 231 -14.17 0.66 32.23
CA CYS A 231 -14.19 -0.37 33.28
C CYS A 231 -12.78 -0.91 33.55
N ASN A 232 -12.67 -1.81 34.53
CA ASN A 232 -11.40 -2.40 34.99
C ASN A 232 -11.32 -3.92 34.73
N LEU A 233 -11.98 -4.42 33.68
CA LEU A 233 -11.78 -5.80 33.24
C LEU A 233 -10.35 -5.98 32.71
N ASN A 234 -9.78 -7.16 32.91
CA ASN A 234 -8.44 -7.49 32.42
C ASN A 234 -8.49 -7.90 30.94
N THR A 235 -8.05 -7.01 30.04
CA THR A 235 -8.12 -7.21 28.59
C THR A 235 -6.73 -7.14 27.99
N PHE A 236 -6.23 -8.26 27.47
CA PHE A 236 -5.02 -8.25 26.65
C PHE A 236 -5.29 -7.45 25.37
N ALA A 237 -4.24 -6.91 24.77
CA ALA A 237 -4.21 -6.27 23.48
C ALA A 237 -4.69 -7.26 22.41
N GLY A 238 -5.15 -6.74 21.27
CA GLY A 238 -5.72 -7.58 20.22
C GLY A 238 -7.08 -8.21 20.55
N ASN A 239 -7.69 -7.85 21.69
CA ASN A 239 -9.02 -8.32 22.08
C ASN A 239 -10.16 -7.42 21.55
N GLY A 240 -9.86 -6.56 20.56
CA GLY A 240 -10.83 -5.66 19.96
C GLY A 240 -12.03 -6.42 19.38
N GLY A 241 -13.23 -5.90 19.62
CA GLY A 241 -14.48 -6.51 19.16
C GLY A 241 -15.14 -7.46 20.17
N SER A 242 -14.54 -7.67 21.34
CA SER A 242 -15.08 -8.58 22.36
C SER A 242 -16.34 -8.04 23.06
N PRO A 243 -17.39 -8.88 23.25
CA PRO A 243 -18.59 -8.48 23.98
C PRO A 243 -18.33 -8.36 25.48
N VAL A 244 -18.74 -7.22 26.07
CA VAL A 244 -18.71 -6.97 27.50
C VAL A 244 -20.12 -7.12 28.07
N PHE A 245 -20.30 -8.02 29.02
CA PHE A 245 -21.59 -8.44 29.54
C PHE A 245 -21.84 -7.91 30.94
N ASN A 246 -23.11 -7.62 31.23
CA ASN A 246 -23.60 -7.36 32.57
C ASN A 246 -23.88 -8.68 33.31
N VAL A 247 -23.31 -8.84 34.51
CA VAL A 247 -23.44 -10.05 35.32
C VAL A 247 -24.91 -10.36 35.67
N PHE A 248 -25.77 -9.36 35.84
CA PHE A 248 -27.16 -9.56 36.24
C PHE A 248 -28.09 -9.78 35.05
N THR A 249 -28.04 -8.90 34.04
CA THR A 249 -28.96 -8.98 32.89
C THR A 249 -28.52 -10.02 31.87
N LYS A 250 -27.25 -10.44 31.90
CA LYS A 250 -26.59 -11.30 30.90
C LYS A 250 -26.58 -10.71 29.48
N GLN A 251 -26.93 -9.42 29.33
CA GLN A 251 -26.89 -8.70 28.06
C GLN A 251 -25.51 -8.10 27.83
N VAL A 252 -25.17 -7.93 26.55
CA VAL A 252 -23.99 -7.19 26.11
C VAL A 252 -24.24 -5.70 26.30
N GLU A 253 -23.43 -5.07 27.13
CA GLU A 253 -23.47 -3.63 27.41
C GLU A 253 -22.63 -2.83 26.40
N GLY A 254 -21.62 -3.45 25.79
CA GLY A 254 -20.81 -2.80 24.77
C GLY A 254 -19.74 -3.71 24.20
N ILE A 255 -18.91 -3.12 23.33
CA ILE A 255 -17.81 -3.80 22.63
C ILE A 255 -16.49 -3.20 23.10
N LEU A 256 -15.53 -4.06 23.44
CA LEU A 256 -14.17 -3.65 23.75
C LEU A 256 -13.48 -3.05 22.51
N ILE A 257 -12.98 -1.82 22.64
CA ILE A 257 -12.27 -1.12 21.57
C ILE A 257 -10.80 -0.94 21.89
N GLU A 258 -10.50 -0.43 23.09
CA GLU A 258 -9.14 -0.12 23.50
C GLU A 258 -8.91 -0.54 24.96
N GLY A 259 -7.72 -1.05 25.23
CA GLY A 259 -7.22 -1.37 26.57
C GLY A 259 -5.78 -0.87 26.73
N ASN A 260 -5.29 -0.86 27.96
CA ASN A 260 -3.89 -0.54 28.24
C ASN A 260 -2.93 -1.53 27.55
N ARG A 261 -1.68 -1.12 27.32
CA ARG A 261 -0.63 -2.04 26.85
C ARG A 261 -0.34 -3.07 27.93
N ASP A 262 -0.29 -4.34 27.56
CA ASP A 262 -0.09 -5.43 28.51
C ASP A 262 1.37 -5.79 28.76
N TYR A 263 2.25 -5.48 27.80
CA TYR A 263 3.66 -5.82 27.87
C TYR A 263 4.51 -4.55 27.71
N GLU A 264 5.50 -4.41 28.59
CA GLU A 264 6.53 -3.37 28.53
C GLU A 264 7.91 -4.01 28.49
N VAL A 265 8.82 -3.47 27.67
CA VAL A 265 10.22 -3.92 27.63
C VAL A 265 10.95 -3.29 28.82
N VAL A 266 11.26 -4.08 29.86
CA VAL A 266 11.88 -3.55 31.09
C VAL A 266 12.96 -4.49 31.62
N SER A 267 14.12 -3.93 32.01
CA SER A 267 15.22 -4.68 32.62
C SER A 267 15.01 -5.01 34.11
N ASN A 268 13.98 -4.45 34.76
CA ASN A 268 13.56 -4.70 36.15
C ASN A 268 12.10 -4.22 36.38
N TYR A 269 11.12 -5.03 36.01
CA TYR A 269 9.70 -4.66 36.04
C TYR A 269 9.15 -4.34 37.45
N ARG A 270 8.40 -3.24 37.57
CA ARG A 270 7.45 -2.94 38.65
C ARG A 270 6.09 -2.71 37.99
N GLY A 271 5.08 -3.50 38.36
CA GLY A 271 3.74 -3.47 37.77
C GLY A 271 3.08 -2.09 37.83
N THR A 272 2.32 -1.76 36.78
CA THR A 272 1.47 -0.56 36.74
C THR A 272 0.09 -0.90 37.32
N ASP A 273 -0.18 -0.43 38.54
CA ASP A 273 -1.33 -0.84 39.36
C ASP A 273 -2.71 -0.26 38.96
N GLN A 274 -3.00 0.03 37.68
CA GLN A 274 -4.37 0.42 37.28
C GLN A 274 -4.76 -0.10 35.88
N ILE A 275 -5.64 -1.11 35.85
CA ILE A 275 -6.31 -1.58 34.63
C ILE A 275 -7.47 -0.63 34.30
N ARG A 276 -7.38 0.09 33.18
CA ARG A 276 -8.49 0.88 32.60
C ARG A 276 -8.65 0.51 31.14
N ILE A 277 -9.89 0.24 30.72
CA ILE A 277 -10.23 -0.11 29.35
C ILE A 277 -11.44 0.71 28.88
N GLN A 278 -11.53 0.96 27.59
CA GLN A 278 -12.64 1.69 26.97
C GLN A 278 -13.55 0.74 26.19
N VAL A 279 -14.85 0.81 26.49
CA VAL A 279 -15.89 -0.01 25.89
C VAL A 279 -16.91 0.89 25.22
N VAL A 280 -17.14 0.68 23.92
CA VAL A 280 -18.12 1.46 23.16
C VAL A 280 -19.53 0.92 23.38
N HIS A 281 -20.45 1.81 23.77
CA HIS A 281 -21.87 1.55 23.86
C HIS A 281 -22.53 1.72 22.49
N ILE A 282 -23.01 0.62 21.91
CA ILE A 282 -23.79 0.69 20.68
C ILE A 282 -25.23 1.03 21.05
N THR A 283 -25.68 2.23 20.69
CA THR A 283 -27.00 2.75 21.06
C THR A 283 -28.00 2.64 19.91
N ASN A 284 -29.30 2.72 20.23
CA ASN A 284 -30.38 2.83 19.24
C ASN A 284 -30.12 3.98 18.24
N LEU A 285 -29.60 5.11 18.71
CA LEU A 285 -29.25 6.25 17.85
C LEU A 285 -28.13 5.93 16.87
N MET A 286 -27.20 5.04 17.22
CA MET A 286 -26.11 4.62 16.34
C MET A 286 -26.58 3.60 15.30
N VAL A 287 -27.29 2.55 15.72
CA VAL A 287 -27.76 1.50 14.80
C VAL A 287 -28.85 2.03 13.86
N ASN A 288 -29.66 3.00 14.28
CA ASN A 288 -30.75 3.52 13.45
C ASN A 288 -30.32 4.43 12.30
N GLN A 289 -29.02 4.67 12.15
CA GLN A 289 -28.46 5.49 11.07
C GLN A 289 -28.57 4.84 9.69
N ASN A 290 -28.80 3.52 9.62
CA ASN A 290 -29.08 2.82 8.36
C ASN A 290 -30.27 1.84 8.50
N PRO A 291 -30.86 1.39 7.38
CA PRO A 291 -31.98 0.44 7.41
C PRO A 291 -31.66 -0.87 8.12
N ILE A 292 -30.43 -1.37 8.02
CA ILE A 292 -30.01 -2.65 8.60
C ILE A 292 -29.95 -2.58 10.12
N GLY A 293 -29.40 -1.51 10.68
CA GLY A 293 -29.33 -1.32 12.12
C GLY A 293 -30.69 -1.01 12.75
N ARG A 294 -31.63 -0.36 12.03
CA ARG A 294 -33.06 -0.29 12.44
C ARG A 294 -33.71 -1.67 12.54
N ARG A 295 -33.31 -2.60 11.67
CA ARG A 295 -33.80 -3.98 11.72
C ARG A 295 -33.13 -4.77 12.84
N LEU A 296 -31.82 -4.58 13.06
CA LEU A 296 -31.10 -5.12 14.21
C LEU A 296 -31.77 -4.70 15.52
N GLU A 297 -32.09 -3.41 15.70
CA GLU A 297 -32.82 -2.90 16.87
C GLU A 297 -34.17 -3.63 17.03
N ASN A 298 -34.94 -3.78 15.96
CA ASN A 298 -36.22 -4.49 16.00
C ASN A 298 -36.07 -5.97 16.38
N CYS A 299 -35.07 -6.68 15.85
CA CYS A 299 -34.76 -8.05 16.23
C CYS A 299 -34.40 -8.16 17.71
N GLN A 300 -33.54 -7.26 18.20
CA GLN A 300 -33.13 -7.20 19.60
C GLN A 300 -34.31 -6.87 20.54
N ARG A 301 -35.22 -5.99 20.11
CA ARG A 301 -36.43 -5.62 20.87
C ARG A 301 -37.49 -6.73 20.94
N THR A 302 -37.65 -7.49 19.86
CA THR A 302 -38.67 -8.54 19.75
C THR A 302 -38.17 -9.92 20.20
N HIS A 303 -36.87 -10.03 20.52
CA HIS A 303 -36.18 -11.30 20.77
C HIS A 303 -36.28 -12.32 19.63
N VAL A 304 -36.62 -11.86 18.42
CA VAL A 304 -36.64 -12.67 17.19
C VAL A 304 -35.28 -12.51 16.50
N LEU A 305 -34.26 -13.15 17.08
CA LEU A 305 -32.86 -13.04 16.63
C LEU A 305 -32.51 -13.97 15.45
N ARG A 306 -33.49 -14.77 14.98
CA ARG A 306 -33.24 -15.89 14.06
C ARG A 306 -33.18 -15.52 12.58
N HIS A 307 -33.99 -14.58 12.09
CA HIS A 307 -34.07 -14.30 10.65
C HIS A 307 -34.24 -12.81 10.35
N LEU A 308 -33.32 -12.27 9.54
CA LEU A 308 -33.56 -11.07 8.72
C LEU A 308 -33.97 -11.57 7.33
N VAL A 309 -35.07 -11.06 6.75
CA VAL A 309 -35.58 -11.60 5.48
C VAL A 309 -34.68 -11.13 4.33
N ASP A 310 -34.46 -11.90 3.25
CA ASP A 310 -33.61 -11.47 2.13
C ASP A 310 -34.04 -10.12 1.49
N ARG A 311 -35.34 -9.82 1.56
CA ARG A 311 -35.90 -8.52 1.14
C ARG A 311 -35.34 -7.36 1.96
N ASP A 312 -34.90 -7.65 3.17
CA ASP A 312 -34.29 -6.73 4.12
C ASP A 312 -32.80 -6.47 3.89
N LEU A 313 -32.16 -7.29 3.04
CA LEU A 313 -30.75 -7.19 2.68
C LEU A 313 -30.57 -6.74 1.23
N LEU A 314 -31.66 -6.44 0.50
CA LEU A 314 -31.65 -6.01 -0.91
C LEU A 314 -30.93 -4.67 -1.12
N ASP A 315 -30.90 -3.77 -0.12
CA ASP A 315 -30.13 -2.52 -0.19
C ASP A 315 -28.61 -2.75 -0.21
N LEU A 316 -28.12 -3.95 0.14
CA LEU A 316 -26.70 -4.33 0.07
C LEU A 316 -26.27 -4.79 -1.33
N ARG A 317 -27.20 -5.04 -2.27
CA ARG A 317 -26.85 -5.38 -3.67
C ARG A 317 -26.40 -4.16 -4.48
N ASN A 318 -26.64 -2.95 -3.96
CA ASN A 318 -26.24 -1.69 -4.58
C ASN A 318 -24.98 -1.07 -3.97
N LEU A 319 -24.38 -1.70 -2.94
CA LEU A 319 -23.01 -1.38 -2.56
C LEU A 319 -22.12 -2.06 -3.59
N GLU A 320 -21.33 -1.27 -4.32
CA GLU A 320 -20.44 -1.79 -5.36
C GLU A 320 -19.64 -2.98 -4.80
N PRO A 321 -19.48 -4.07 -5.58
CA PRO A 321 -18.62 -5.15 -5.18
C PRO A 321 -17.25 -4.56 -4.89
N VAL A 322 -16.75 -4.90 -3.70
CA VAL A 322 -15.39 -4.60 -3.27
C VAL A 322 -14.43 -4.89 -4.42
N GLN A 323 -13.78 -3.86 -4.96
CA GLN A 323 -12.81 -4.03 -6.05
C GLN A 323 -11.71 -4.96 -5.54
N ASN A 324 -11.52 -6.11 -6.18
CA ASN A 324 -10.48 -7.05 -5.78
C ASN A 324 -9.09 -6.37 -5.83
N ALA A 325 -8.14 -6.85 -5.03
CA ALA A 325 -6.79 -6.26 -4.92
C ALA A 325 -6.08 -6.05 -6.28
N SER A 326 -6.38 -6.91 -7.27
CA SER A 326 -5.88 -6.80 -8.64
C SER A 326 -6.42 -5.57 -9.37
N THR A 327 -7.72 -5.32 -9.26
CA THR A 327 -8.39 -4.16 -9.86
C THR A 327 -7.91 -2.87 -9.20
N LEU A 328 -7.78 -2.88 -7.87
CA LEU A 328 -7.22 -1.76 -7.11
C LEU A 328 -5.80 -1.43 -7.57
N LEU A 329 -4.91 -2.42 -7.67
CA LEU A 329 -3.54 -2.23 -8.13
C LEU A 329 -3.48 -1.59 -9.52
N VAL A 330 -4.25 -2.13 -10.46
CA VAL A 330 -4.29 -1.61 -11.84
C VAL A 330 -4.82 -0.17 -11.87
N ASN A 331 -5.87 0.14 -11.11
CA ASN A 331 -6.42 1.49 -11.01
C ASN A 331 -5.40 2.47 -10.40
N SER A 332 -4.74 2.08 -9.30
CA SER A 332 -3.68 2.88 -8.68
C SER A 332 -2.51 3.15 -9.63
N LEU A 333 -2.11 2.17 -10.45
CA LEU A 333 -1.09 2.37 -11.49
C LEU A 333 -1.54 3.39 -12.53
N LYS A 334 -2.79 3.27 -13.02
CA LYS A 334 -3.35 4.21 -14.00
C LYS A 334 -3.42 5.63 -13.44
N GLU A 335 -3.94 5.81 -12.23
CA GLU A 335 -3.99 7.10 -11.54
C GLU A 335 -2.59 7.69 -11.32
N CYS A 336 -1.60 6.85 -10.95
CA CYS A 336 -0.22 7.27 -10.77
C CYS A 336 0.39 7.80 -12.08
N TYR A 337 0.18 7.12 -13.20
CA TYR A 337 0.76 7.55 -14.48
C TYR A 337 0.00 8.71 -15.12
N GLN A 338 -1.32 8.80 -14.92
CA GLN A 338 -2.11 9.96 -15.31
C GLN A 338 -1.80 11.20 -14.47
N SER A 339 -1.47 11.05 -13.19
CA SER A 339 -1.05 12.18 -12.34
C SER A 339 0.40 12.62 -12.64
N ARG A 340 1.27 11.69 -13.04
CA ARG A 340 2.60 12.00 -13.59
C ARG A 340 2.48 12.46 -15.05
N ASN A 341 1.72 13.50 -15.32
CA ASN A 341 1.44 13.97 -16.68
C ASN A 341 2.41 15.04 -17.21
N THR A 342 3.54 15.34 -16.56
CA THR A 342 4.44 16.42 -17.00
C THR A 342 5.84 15.94 -17.33
N ILE A 343 6.46 16.52 -18.36
CA ILE A 343 7.87 16.32 -18.71
C ILE A 343 8.68 17.51 -18.15
N PRO A 344 9.73 17.25 -17.34
CA PRO A 344 10.61 18.31 -16.86
C PRO A 344 11.39 18.93 -18.03
N ARG A 345 11.56 20.26 -17.98
CA ARG A 345 12.29 21.04 -18.98
C ARG A 345 13.61 21.57 -18.42
N LEU A 346 14.56 21.87 -19.30
CA LEU A 346 15.90 22.32 -18.90
C LEU A 346 15.89 23.67 -18.17
N LEU A 347 15.32 24.71 -18.79
CA LEU A 347 15.29 26.08 -18.24
C LEU A 347 13.88 26.58 -17.90
N HIS A 348 12.84 25.78 -18.13
CA HIS A 348 11.45 26.19 -18.00
C HIS A 348 10.68 25.29 -17.05
N SER A 349 9.46 25.71 -16.67
CA SER A 349 8.55 24.84 -15.92
C SER A 349 8.23 23.58 -16.72
N ALA A 350 7.96 22.49 -16.01
CA ALA A 350 7.48 21.26 -16.63
C ALA A 350 6.19 21.53 -17.42
N LEU A 351 6.03 20.84 -18.55
CA LEU A 351 4.83 20.94 -19.40
C LEU A 351 4.12 19.60 -19.48
N PRO A 352 2.78 19.59 -19.68
CA PRO A 352 2.04 18.35 -19.89
C PRO A 352 2.63 17.51 -21.03
N ILE A 353 2.75 16.20 -20.80
CA ILE A 353 3.33 15.23 -21.74
C ILE A 353 2.60 15.27 -23.08
N LYS A 354 1.28 15.44 -23.07
CA LYS A 354 0.47 15.56 -24.29
C LYS A 354 0.82 16.78 -25.15
N GLU A 355 1.28 17.85 -24.52
CA GLU A 355 1.57 19.11 -25.22
C GLU A 355 2.97 19.06 -25.86
N ILE A 356 3.95 18.46 -25.18
CA ILE A 356 5.35 18.54 -25.57
C ILE A 356 5.91 17.25 -26.17
N TYR A 357 5.32 16.08 -25.87
CA TYR A 357 5.78 14.83 -26.46
C TYR A 357 5.71 14.91 -27.97
N THR A 358 6.76 14.41 -28.60
CA THR A 358 6.97 14.47 -30.03
C THR A 358 7.55 13.13 -30.45
N GLU A 359 7.02 12.55 -31.52
CA GLU A 359 7.31 11.17 -31.92
C GLU A 359 8.78 10.95 -32.25
N LEU A 360 9.35 9.88 -31.71
CA LEU A 360 10.73 9.47 -31.95
C LEU A 360 10.78 8.52 -33.16
N VAL A 361 11.87 8.59 -33.91
CA VAL A 361 12.17 7.61 -34.96
C VAL A 361 12.68 6.34 -34.29
N LEU A 362 11.88 5.28 -34.37
CA LEU A 362 12.23 3.94 -33.92
C LEU A 362 12.56 3.09 -35.14
N LEU A 363 13.71 2.43 -35.11
CA LEU A 363 14.20 1.55 -36.18
C LEU A 363 14.31 0.14 -35.65
N ASN A 364 13.71 -0.83 -36.32
CA ASN A 364 13.90 -2.24 -36.00
C ASN A 364 15.27 -2.71 -36.50
N LYS A 365 16.16 -3.13 -35.60
CA LYS A 365 17.53 -3.54 -35.95
C LYS A 365 17.55 -5.00 -36.40
N ASN A 366 17.95 -5.22 -37.65
CA ASN A 366 18.23 -6.57 -38.12
C ASN A 366 19.66 -7.00 -37.70
N LYS A 367 19.81 -8.21 -37.16
CA LYS A 367 21.11 -8.74 -36.70
C LYS A 367 22.04 -9.08 -37.87
N GLU A 368 21.51 -9.31 -39.06
CA GLU A 368 22.26 -9.81 -40.21
C GLU A 368 22.61 -8.73 -41.24
N ASP A 369 21.86 -7.61 -41.28
CA ASP A 369 22.06 -6.57 -42.30
C ASP A 369 21.63 -5.17 -41.81
N LYS A 370 22.60 -4.25 -41.62
CA LYS A 370 22.34 -2.87 -41.16
C LYS A 370 21.71 -1.98 -42.23
N GLU A 371 21.76 -2.37 -43.51
CA GLU A 371 21.16 -1.58 -44.60
C GLU A 371 19.63 -1.75 -44.68
N LYS A 372 19.05 -2.66 -43.87
CA LYS A 372 17.62 -2.97 -43.81
C LYS A 372 16.95 -2.52 -42.50
N ASP A 373 17.50 -1.51 -41.83
CA ASP A 373 16.83 -0.94 -40.65
C ASP A 373 15.52 -0.26 -41.08
N GLU A 374 14.39 -0.84 -40.68
CA GLU A 374 13.07 -0.36 -41.08
C GLU A 374 12.45 0.49 -39.96
N PRO A 375 11.83 1.64 -40.29
CA PRO A 375 11.02 2.40 -39.34
C PRO A 375 9.87 1.56 -38.79
N ILE A 376 9.66 1.61 -37.49
CA ILE A 376 8.56 0.91 -36.81
C ILE A 376 7.75 1.87 -35.96
N GLU A 377 6.43 1.76 -36.03
CA GLU A 377 5.53 2.53 -35.18
C GLU A 377 5.51 1.96 -33.75
N LEU A 378 5.40 2.85 -32.76
CA LEU A 378 5.37 2.44 -31.34
C LEU A 378 4.25 1.43 -31.08
N HIS A 379 3.06 1.63 -31.63
CA HIS A 379 1.93 0.72 -31.41
C HIS A 379 2.21 -0.71 -31.89
N SER A 380 3.02 -0.85 -32.95
CA SER A 380 3.31 -2.11 -33.63
C SER A 380 4.57 -2.84 -33.17
N ILE A 381 5.32 -2.33 -32.17
CA ILE A 381 6.59 -2.96 -31.74
C ILE A 381 6.43 -4.40 -31.20
N PHE A 382 5.21 -4.77 -30.83
CA PHE A 382 4.85 -6.11 -30.36
C PHE A 382 4.15 -6.97 -31.43
N GLU A 383 3.92 -6.40 -32.61
CA GLU A 383 3.28 -7.08 -33.74
C GLU A 383 4.30 -7.97 -34.46
N ASN A 384 3.79 -8.81 -35.35
CA ASN A 384 4.51 -9.95 -35.89
C ASN A 384 5.60 -9.55 -36.89
N ILE A 385 6.76 -9.16 -36.39
CA ILE A 385 7.97 -8.90 -37.19
C ILE A 385 8.52 -10.29 -37.57
N GLU A 386 8.44 -10.66 -38.85
CA GLU A 386 9.01 -11.92 -39.39
C GLU A 386 8.41 -13.24 -38.82
N GLY A 387 7.14 -13.24 -38.39
CA GLY A 387 6.44 -14.48 -37.99
C GLY A 387 6.61 -14.89 -36.52
N LYS A 388 7.29 -14.07 -35.69
CA LYS A 388 7.23 -14.15 -34.22
C LYS A 388 6.76 -12.82 -33.61
N SER A 389 5.80 -12.87 -32.68
CA SER A 389 5.46 -11.72 -31.82
C SER A 389 6.51 -11.59 -30.71
N PRO A 390 7.38 -10.56 -30.72
CA PRO A 390 8.39 -10.42 -29.69
C PRO A 390 7.71 -10.20 -28.33
N LYS A 391 8.27 -10.77 -27.26
CA LYS A 391 7.84 -10.48 -25.88
C LYS A 391 8.86 -9.59 -25.16
N ARG A 392 10.14 -9.73 -25.52
CA ARG A 392 11.29 -9.11 -24.88
C ARG A 392 11.96 -8.11 -25.82
N LEU A 393 11.83 -6.82 -25.54
CA LEU A 393 12.27 -5.74 -26.43
C LEU A 393 13.37 -4.90 -25.79
N LEU A 394 14.49 -4.74 -26.51
CA LEU A 394 15.60 -3.88 -26.11
C LEU A 394 15.60 -2.61 -26.95
N ILE A 395 15.40 -1.44 -26.33
CA ILE A 395 15.47 -0.13 -26.99
C ILE A 395 16.83 0.51 -26.72
N LEU A 396 17.65 0.60 -27.76
CA LEU A 396 18.96 1.23 -27.72
C LEU A 396 18.90 2.68 -28.16
N GLY A 397 19.70 3.54 -27.55
CA GLY A 397 19.83 4.91 -28.00
C GLY A 397 20.95 5.64 -27.28
N ARG A 398 21.54 6.63 -27.93
CA ARG A 398 22.60 7.47 -27.35
C ARG A 398 22.05 8.30 -26.17
N ALA A 399 22.94 8.95 -25.42
CA ALA A 399 22.53 9.89 -24.39
C ALA A 399 21.69 11.02 -25.02
N GLY A 400 20.61 11.43 -24.34
CA GLY A 400 19.77 12.53 -24.80
C GLY A 400 18.76 12.19 -25.91
N THR A 401 18.70 10.95 -26.41
CA THR A 401 17.75 10.55 -27.47
C THR A 401 16.29 10.42 -27.01
N GLY A 402 15.99 10.63 -25.72
CA GLY A 402 14.63 10.59 -25.19
C GLY A 402 14.13 9.22 -24.73
N LYS A 403 15.02 8.26 -24.45
CA LYS A 403 14.65 6.91 -23.96
C LYS A 403 13.72 6.94 -22.73
N SER A 404 14.07 7.68 -21.68
CA SER A 404 13.23 7.79 -20.48
C SER A 404 11.92 8.53 -20.74
N THR A 405 11.93 9.51 -21.64
CA THR A 405 10.71 10.21 -22.11
C THR A 405 9.79 9.26 -22.87
N LEU A 406 10.34 8.32 -23.64
CA LEU A 406 9.58 7.26 -24.30
C LEU A 406 8.95 6.30 -23.29
N CYS A 407 9.69 5.83 -22.28
CA CYS A 407 9.13 5.00 -21.21
C CYS A 407 7.98 5.70 -20.47
N HIS A 408 8.16 6.99 -20.17
CA HIS A 408 7.13 7.80 -19.54
C HIS A 408 5.89 7.95 -20.44
N HIS A 409 6.09 8.20 -21.73
CA HIS A 409 5.00 8.26 -22.70
C HIS A 409 4.24 6.94 -22.81
N ILE A 410 4.95 5.81 -22.86
CA ILE A 410 4.36 4.47 -22.87
C ILE A 410 3.44 4.26 -21.64
N ALA A 411 3.96 4.53 -20.44
CA ALA A 411 3.22 4.35 -19.20
C ALA A 411 1.96 5.26 -19.16
N HIS A 412 2.10 6.50 -19.61
CA HIS A 412 0.99 7.45 -19.68
C HIS A 412 -0.07 7.02 -20.69
N GLN A 413 0.31 6.64 -21.92
CA GLN A 413 -0.66 6.19 -22.94
C GLN A 413 -1.40 4.92 -22.54
N TRP A 414 -0.70 3.95 -21.93
CA TRP A 414 -1.33 2.76 -21.38
C TRP A 414 -2.34 3.13 -20.28
N ALA A 415 -1.99 4.07 -19.41
CA ALA A 415 -2.89 4.52 -18.35
C ALA A 415 -4.14 5.24 -18.88
N GLU A 416 -4.05 5.89 -20.05
CA GLU A 416 -5.19 6.49 -20.76
C GLU A 416 -6.04 5.49 -21.56
N GLY A 417 -5.66 4.20 -21.59
CA GLY A 417 -6.37 3.20 -22.38
C GLY A 417 -6.03 3.22 -23.87
N LYS A 418 -4.90 3.84 -24.27
CA LYS A 418 -4.56 4.09 -25.68
C LYS A 418 -3.41 3.23 -26.22
N LEU A 419 -2.75 2.46 -25.37
CA LEU A 419 -1.55 1.71 -25.77
C LEU A 419 -1.52 0.33 -25.11
N TRP A 420 -1.71 -0.71 -25.92
CA TRP A 420 -1.62 -2.13 -25.58
C TRP A 420 -2.52 -2.62 -24.44
N ASN A 421 -3.58 -1.88 -24.10
CA ASN A 421 -4.52 -2.28 -23.03
C ASN A 421 -5.26 -3.60 -23.32
N GLU A 422 -5.36 -4.00 -24.58
CA GLU A 422 -5.91 -5.31 -24.97
C GLU A 422 -4.94 -6.47 -24.71
N LYS A 423 -3.64 -6.20 -24.65
CA LYS A 423 -2.58 -7.19 -24.44
C LYS A 423 -2.13 -7.26 -22.98
N PHE A 424 -2.08 -6.12 -22.30
CA PHE A 424 -1.54 -6.00 -20.94
C PHE A 424 -2.55 -5.35 -19.99
N ASP A 425 -2.91 -6.10 -18.95
CA ASP A 425 -3.82 -5.67 -17.91
C ASP A 425 -3.11 -4.79 -16.87
N ALA A 426 -1.78 -4.95 -16.73
CA ALA A 426 -0.91 -4.09 -15.91
C ALA A 426 0.38 -3.71 -16.63
N LEU A 427 0.88 -2.50 -16.34
CA LEU A 427 2.18 -2.01 -16.78
C LEU A 427 2.95 -1.46 -15.58
N PHE A 428 4.18 -1.93 -15.36
CA PHE A 428 5.07 -1.42 -14.32
C PHE A 428 6.24 -0.66 -14.95
N TRP A 429 6.20 0.67 -14.87
CA TRP A 429 7.32 1.53 -15.27
C TRP A 429 8.32 1.69 -14.13
N ILE A 430 9.51 1.13 -14.31
CA ILE A 430 10.56 0.98 -13.30
C ILE A 430 11.82 1.74 -13.75
N PRO A 431 12.08 2.93 -13.20
CA PRO A 431 13.34 3.63 -13.40
C PRO A 431 14.49 2.91 -12.68
N LEU A 432 15.42 2.33 -13.44
CA LEU A 432 16.49 1.49 -12.91
C LEU A 432 17.54 2.30 -12.12
N ARG A 433 17.77 3.59 -12.41
CA ARG A 433 18.52 4.49 -11.50
C ARG A 433 18.08 4.44 -10.03
N LYS A 434 16.82 4.10 -9.73
CA LYS A 434 16.34 3.98 -8.33
C LYS A 434 16.96 2.81 -7.56
N LEU A 435 17.65 1.89 -8.25
CA LEU A 435 18.44 0.82 -7.65
C LEU A 435 19.73 1.33 -6.98
N GLN A 436 20.18 2.55 -7.27
CA GLN A 436 21.32 3.16 -6.57
C GLN A 436 21.02 3.35 -5.08
N ASN A 437 19.75 3.53 -4.71
CA ASN A 437 19.28 3.66 -3.33
C ASN A 437 18.58 2.37 -2.85
N ILE A 438 19.13 1.21 -3.21
CA ILE A 438 18.57 -0.10 -2.85
C ILE A 438 18.83 -0.44 -1.38
N HIS A 439 17.82 -0.97 -0.69
CA HIS A 439 17.96 -1.45 0.68
C HIS A 439 18.47 -2.90 0.70
N SER A 440 19.25 -3.28 1.71
CA SER A 440 19.88 -4.60 1.82
C SER A 440 18.89 -5.78 1.84
N ALA A 441 17.63 -5.54 2.25
CA ALA A 441 16.55 -6.53 2.28
C ALA A 441 15.49 -6.32 1.17
N GLU A 442 15.74 -5.46 0.18
CA GLU A 442 14.77 -5.16 -0.88
C GLU A 442 14.58 -6.34 -1.85
N THR A 443 13.33 -6.76 -2.02
CA THR A 443 12.89 -7.75 -3.02
C THR A 443 12.40 -7.07 -4.30
N VAL A 444 12.23 -7.81 -5.40
CA VAL A 444 11.61 -7.31 -6.64
C VAL A 444 10.23 -6.69 -6.37
N SER A 445 9.39 -7.34 -5.56
CA SER A 445 8.03 -6.85 -5.30
C SER A 445 8.04 -5.56 -4.47
N SER A 446 8.93 -5.46 -3.47
CA SER A 446 9.06 -4.22 -2.69
C SER A 446 9.66 -3.09 -3.51
N PHE A 447 10.57 -3.40 -4.43
CA PHE A 447 11.14 -2.42 -5.36
C PHE A 447 10.08 -1.90 -6.34
N ILE A 448 9.28 -2.79 -6.93
CA ILE A 448 8.13 -2.40 -7.78
C ILE A 448 7.16 -1.53 -6.98
N PHE A 449 6.85 -1.92 -5.74
CA PHE A 449 5.95 -1.16 -4.87
C PHE A 449 6.47 0.26 -4.65
N ARG A 450 7.73 0.41 -4.24
CA ARG A 450 8.37 1.71 -4.01
C ARG A 450 8.47 2.58 -5.27
N THR A 451 8.61 1.97 -6.46
CA THR A 451 8.82 2.71 -7.71
C THR A 451 7.52 3.10 -8.42
N CYS A 452 6.54 2.20 -8.42
CA CYS A 452 5.32 2.28 -9.20
C CYS A 452 4.12 2.76 -8.37
N CYS A 453 4.02 2.34 -7.11
CA CYS A 453 2.95 2.74 -6.21
C CYS A 453 3.37 3.99 -5.41
N GLN A 454 2.43 4.92 -5.21
CA GLN A 454 2.72 6.10 -4.39
C GLN A 454 2.77 5.70 -2.92
N GLU A 455 3.70 6.26 -2.13
CA GLU A 455 3.72 6.10 -0.66
C GLU A 455 2.41 6.54 0.02
N LYS A 456 1.56 7.29 -0.69
CA LYS A 456 0.25 7.76 -0.24
C LYS A 456 -0.89 6.77 -0.46
N ASP A 457 -0.70 5.72 -1.27
CA ASP A 457 -1.74 4.72 -1.50
C ASP A 457 -1.68 3.63 -0.43
N GLN A 458 -2.24 3.92 0.74
CA GLN A 458 -2.26 3.03 1.92
C GLN A 458 -3.10 1.75 1.71
N ARG A 459 -3.66 1.56 0.52
CA ARG A 459 -4.55 0.45 0.17
C ARG A 459 -3.82 -0.75 -0.45
N LEU A 460 -2.54 -0.58 -0.84
CA LEU A 460 -1.72 -1.62 -1.47
C LEU A 460 -0.53 -2.01 -0.58
N TYR A 461 -0.18 -3.30 -0.58
CA TYR A 461 1.00 -3.84 0.08
C TYR A 461 1.95 -4.48 -0.93
N VAL A 462 3.21 -4.68 -0.53
CA VAL A 462 4.21 -5.40 -1.33
C VAL A 462 3.71 -6.79 -1.78
N LYS A 463 2.95 -7.47 -0.92
CA LYS A 463 2.37 -8.78 -1.23
C LYS A 463 1.33 -8.70 -2.36
N ASP A 464 0.58 -7.61 -2.49
CA ASP A 464 -0.33 -7.41 -3.63
C ASP A 464 0.37 -7.50 -4.96
N ILE A 465 1.52 -6.86 -5.05
CA ILE A 465 2.33 -6.88 -6.25
C ILE A 465 2.89 -8.29 -6.48
N ALA A 466 3.41 -8.93 -5.43
CA ALA A 466 3.95 -10.28 -5.53
C ALA A 466 2.89 -11.29 -6.03
N ASP A 467 1.69 -11.26 -5.45
CA ASP A 467 0.57 -12.14 -5.82
C ASP A 467 0.11 -11.84 -7.25
N TYR A 468 -0.10 -10.55 -7.60
CA TYR A 468 -0.57 -10.14 -8.92
C TYR A 468 0.39 -10.54 -10.02
N VAL A 469 1.66 -10.18 -9.88
CA VAL A 469 2.71 -10.43 -10.88
C VAL A 469 2.91 -11.93 -11.09
N ARG A 470 2.77 -12.75 -10.03
CA ARG A 470 2.83 -14.21 -10.13
C ARG A 470 1.64 -14.79 -10.90
N GLN A 471 0.43 -14.28 -10.66
CA GLN A 471 -0.80 -14.81 -11.25
C GLN A 471 -1.04 -14.31 -12.69
N ASN A 472 -0.60 -13.10 -13.01
CA ASN A 472 -0.91 -12.41 -14.27
C ASN A 472 0.34 -12.15 -15.13
N ALA A 473 1.38 -12.98 -15.01
CA ALA A 473 2.67 -12.77 -15.66
C ALA A 473 2.56 -12.58 -17.19
N GLU A 474 1.72 -13.36 -17.88
CA GLU A 474 1.52 -13.26 -19.34
C GLU A 474 0.73 -12.03 -19.79
N ARG A 475 0.11 -11.30 -18.86
CA ARG A 475 -0.65 -10.07 -19.13
C ARG A 475 -0.08 -8.84 -18.41
N THR A 476 1.18 -8.93 -17.98
CA THR A 476 1.90 -7.86 -17.28
C THR A 476 3.12 -7.43 -18.09
N LEU A 477 3.26 -6.12 -18.34
CA LEU A 477 4.42 -5.54 -19.01
C LEU A 477 5.34 -4.81 -18.03
N PHE A 478 6.63 -5.15 -18.03
CA PHE A 478 7.65 -4.39 -17.32
C PHE A 478 8.36 -3.41 -18.26
N VAL A 479 8.35 -2.11 -17.95
CA VAL A 479 9.09 -1.09 -18.68
C VAL A 479 10.29 -0.66 -17.81
N LEU A 480 11.45 -1.21 -18.11
CA LEU A 480 12.70 -1.00 -17.39
C LEU A 480 13.48 0.16 -18.02
N ASP A 481 13.55 1.29 -17.32
CA ASP A 481 14.13 2.54 -17.84
C ASP A 481 15.56 2.73 -17.32
N GLY A 482 16.56 2.57 -18.20
CA GLY A 482 17.96 2.91 -17.93
C GLY A 482 18.83 1.76 -17.45
N LEU A 483 18.95 0.67 -18.22
CA LEU A 483 19.81 -0.47 -17.85
C LEU A 483 21.30 -0.08 -17.73
N ASP A 484 21.74 0.93 -18.49
CA ASP A 484 23.10 1.47 -18.40
C ASP A 484 23.41 2.16 -17.05
N GLU A 485 22.41 2.34 -16.19
CA GLU A 485 22.52 2.99 -14.87
C GLU A 485 22.69 1.98 -13.72
N VAL A 486 22.77 0.68 -14.01
CA VAL A 486 22.86 -0.41 -13.04
C VAL A 486 24.28 -0.97 -12.95
N SER A 487 24.77 -1.22 -11.74
CA SER A 487 26.06 -1.88 -11.54
C SER A 487 26.04 -3.33 -12.04
N ILE A 488 27.04 -3.70 -12.84
CA ILE A 488 27.16 -5.04 -13.45
C ILE A 488 28.01 -5.98 -12.57
N GLU A 489 28.53 -5.50 -11.44
CA GLU A 489 29.34 -6.29 -10.51
C GLU A 489 28.65 -7.59 -10.12
N ASP A 490 29.38 -8.70 -10.21
CA ASP A 490 28.84 -10.02 -9.89
C ASP A 490 28.42 -10.08 -8.41
N ASN A 491 27.25 -10.66 -8.17
CA ASN A 491 26.59 -10.78 -6.86
C ASN A 491 26.03 -9.48 -6.23
N CYS A 492 26.04 -8.33 -6.91
CA CYS A 492 25.38 -7.13 -6.38
C CYS A 492 23.84 -7.28 -6.39
N LEU A 493 23.17 -6.69 -5.40
CA LEU A 493 21.71 -6.80 -5.24
C LEU A 493 20.95 -6.16 -6.41
N GLN A 494 21.50 -5.10 -7.01
CA GLN A 494 20.90 -4.42 -8.16
C GLN A 494 20.79 -5.38 -9.36
N LYS A 495 21.87 -6.10 -9.68
CA LYS A 495 21.90 -7.11 -10.74
C LYS A 495 20.91 -8.24 -10.48
N LYS A 496 20.80 -8.73 -9.25
CA LYS A 496 19.82 -9.76 -8.86
C LYS A 496 18.37 -9.32 -9.14
N ILE A 497 18.01 -8.08 -8.78
CA ILE A 497 16.67 -7.54 -9.05
C ILE A 497 16.42 -7.44 -10.56
N VAL A 498 17.39 -6.93 -11.32
CA VAL A 498 17.26 -6.83 -12.78
C VAL A 498 17.13 -8.23 -13.42
N ASP A 499 17.96 -9.19 -13.03
CA ASP A 499 17.92 -10.56 -13.53
C ASP A 499 16.57 -11.23 -13.23
N GLU A 500 15.98 -10.98 -12.05
CA GLU A 500 14.63 -11.47 -11.74
C GLU A 500 13.55 -10.78 -12.57
N LEU A 501 13.64 -9.47 -12.81
CA LEU A 501 12.71 -8.73 -13.68
C LEU A 501 12.79 -9.22 -15.13
N LEU A 502 13.97 -9.59 -15.62
CA LEU A 502 14.18 -10.07 -16.99
C LEU A 502 13.69 -11.52 -17.20
N LYS A 503 13.41 -12.28 -16.13
CA LYS A 503 12.78 -13.61 -16.22
C LYS A 503 11.31 -13.53 -16.63
N PHE A 504 10.64 -12.39 -16.45
CA PHE A 504 9.25 -12.21 -16.85
C PHE A 504 9.08 -12.33 -18.37
N PRO A 505 7.90 -12.77 -18.84
CA PRO A 505 7.69 -13.00 -20.26
C PRO A 505 7.74 -11.71 -21.08
N TYR A 506 7.13 -10.63 -20.60
CA TYR A 506 7.05 -9.36 -21.32
C TYR A 506 7.80 -8.24 -20.63
N TRP A 507 8.77 -7.67 -21.34
CA TRP A 507 9.47 -6.48 -20.90
C TRP A 507 9.96 -5.63 -22.08
N ILE A 508 10.03 -4.33 -21.83
CA ILE A 508 10.78 -3.36 -22.63
C ILE A 508 11.89 -2.86 -21.72
N THR A 509 13.14 -2.93 -22.17
CA THR A 509 14.27 -2.31 -21.44
C THR A 509 14.97 -1.30 -22.31
N THR A 510 15.35 -0.15 -21.75
CA THR A 510 16.11 0.89 -22.45
C THR A 510 17.57 0.91 -22.01
N SER A 511 18.49 1.12 -22.94
CA SER A 511 19.92 1.18 -22.61
C SER A 511 20.73 1.98 -23.62
N ARG A 512 21.97 2.31 -23.26
CA ARG A 512 22.99 2.75 -24.22
C ARG A 512 23.61 1.52 -24.91
N PRO A 513 24.02 1.63 -26.19
CA PRO A 513 24.56 0.50 -26.94
C PRO A 513 25.71 -0.27 -26.26
N HIS A 514 26.57 0.40 -25.49
CA HIS A 514 27.72 -0.24 -24.84
C HIS A 514 27.38 -1.05 -23.58
N ALA A 515 26.23 -0.80 -22.95
CA ALA A 515 25.87 -1.40 -21.67
C ALA A 515 24.87 -2.57 -21.79
N ALA A 516 24.44 -2.91 -23.01
CA ALA A 516 23.38 -3.89 -23.25
C ALA A 516 23.86 -5.21 -23.88
N TRP A 517 25.17 -5.43 -23.97
CA TRP A 517 25.76 -6.56 -24.72
C TRP A 517 25.38 -7.95 -24.17
N SER A 518 25.01 -8.04 -22.88
CA SER A 518 24.66 -9.29 -22.21
C SER A 518 23.16 -9.61 -22.21
N ILE A 519 22.31 -8.72 -22.72
CA ILE A 519 20.85 -8.89 -22.68
C ILE A 519 20.34 -9.72 -23.86
N GLN A 520 19.61 -10.78 -23.54
CA GLN A 520 18.92 -11.61 -24.53
C GLN A 520 17.50 -11.09 -24.77
N ALA A 521 17.34 -10.25 -25.80
CA ALA A 521 16.05 -9.76 -26.28
C ALA A 521 15.60 -10.51 -27.55
N ASP A 522 14.28 -10.59 -27.74
CA ASP A 522 13.67 -11.16 -28.95
C ASP A 522 13.87 -10.22 -30.14
N SER A 523 13.74 -8.91 -29.91
CA SER A 523 14.01 -7.86 -30.90
C SER A 523 14.75 -6.67 -30.27
N THR A 524 15.53 -5.97 -31.09
CA THR A 524 16.27 -4.76 -30.73
C THR A 524 15.77 -3.60 -31.58
N ILE A 525 15.41 -2.50 -30.93
CA ILE A 525 14.91 -1.28 -31.57
C ILE A 525 15.93 -0.17 -31.29
N GLU A 526 16.35 0.56 -32.31
CA GLU A 526 17.13 1.78 -32.13
C GLU A 526 16.20 2.99 -32.08
N ASN A 527 16.32 3.78 -31.01
CA ASN A 527 15.80 5.13 -30.93
C ASN A 527 16.81 6.11 -31.54
N ALA A 528 16.54 6.52 -32.78
CA ALA A 528 17.37 7.43 -33.57
C ALA A 528 17.13 8.92 -33.26
N GLY A 529 16.22 9.25 -32.34
CA GLY A 529 15.87 10.63 -31.99
C GLY A 529 14.77 11.19 -32.89
N PHE A 530 14.93 12.42 -33.38
CA PHE A 530 13.93 13.12 -34.18
C PHE A 530 14.23 13.06 -35.67
N ALA A 531 13.18 12.93 -36.49
CA ALA A 531 13.25 13.19 -37.92
C ALA A 531 13.21 14.71 -38.18
N SER A 532 13.70 15.16 -39.34
CA SER A 532 13.71 16.59 -39.70
C SER A 532 12.33 17.25 -39.65
N LYS A 533 11.27 16.52 -40.03
CA LYS A 533 9.87 17.02 -39.96
C LYS A 533 9.40 17.20 -38.50
N THR A 534 9.83 16.28 -37.64
CA THR A 534 9.51 16.26 -36.21
C THR A 534 10.15 17.44 -35.46
N ILE A 535 11.36 17.85 -35.87
CA ILE A 535 12.04 19.05 -35.36
C ILE A 535 11.19 20.29 -35.59
N ASP A 536 10.66 20.48 -36.82
CA ASP A 536 9.81 21.62 -37.15
C ASP A 536 8.56 21.65 -36.25
N HIS A 537 7.92 20.50 -36.06
CA HIS A 537 6.73 20.38 -35.20
C HIS A 537 7.01 20.72 -33.74
N TYR A 538 8.16 20.29 -33.21
CA TYR A 538 8.60 20.65 -31.86
C TYR A 538 8.82 22.16 -31.70
N ILE A 539 9.44 22.80 -32.70
CA ILE A 539 9.67 24.25 -32.71
C ILE A 539 8.32 25.00 -32.79
N GLN A 540 7.39 24.54 -33.63
CA GLN A 540 6.03 25.11 -33.72
C GLN A 540 5.30 25.07 -32.38
N LYS A 541 5.35 23.94 -31.67
CA LYS A 541 4.81 23.82 -30.30
C LYS A 541 5.51 24.77 -29.32
N SER A 542 6.82 24.92 -29.44
CA SER A 542 7.63 25.74 -28.52
C SER A 542 7.53 27.25 -28.78
N PHE A 543 7.22 27.67 -30.01
CA PHE A 543 7.17 29.06 -30.47
C PHE A 543 5.95 29.30 -31.40
N PRO A 544 4.73 29.37 -30.88
CA PRO A 544 3.51 29.43 -31.71
C PRO A 544 3.43 30.63 -32.67
N ILE A 545 4.13 31.73 -32.36
CA ILE A 545 4.08 32.99 -33.12
C ILE A 545 5.20 33.06 -34.17
N ASN A 546 6.44 32.71 -33.79
CA ASN A 546 7.66 32.95 -34.59
C ASN A 546 8.34 31.66 -35.10
N ALA A 547 7.63 30.53 -35.14
CA ALA A 547 8.22 29.24 -35.51
C ALA A 547 8.90 29.24 -36.89
N HIS A 548 8.26 29.80 -37.92
CA HIS A 548 8.77 29.73 -39.30
C HIS A 548 10.15 30.40 -39.48
N PRO A 549 10.37 31.66 -39.06
CA PRO A 549 11.70 32.28 -39.09
C PRO A 549 12.75 31.50 -38.31
N LEU A 550 12.39 30.96 -37.15
CA LEU A 550 13.30 30.18 -36.29
C LEU A 550 13.72 28.86 -36.94
N ILE A 551 12.77 28.13 -37.53
CA ILE A 551 13.04 26.90 -38.29
C ILE A 551 14.03 27.18 -39.41
N GLN A 552 13.80 28.25 -40.18
CA GLN A 552 14.70 28.64 -41.27
C GLN A 552 16.11 28.95 -40.74
N LYS A 553 16.21 29.71 -39.64
CA LYS A 553 17.49 30.07 -39.01
C LYS A 553 18.26 28.85 -38.50
N ILE A 554 17.58 27.90 -37.86
CA ILE A 554 18.19 26.66 -37.38
C ILE A 554 18.68 25.82 -38.57
N ARG A 555 17.87 25.65 -39.62
CA ARG A 555 18.24 24.89 -40.83
C ARG A 555 19.40 25.51 -41.60
N GLN A 556 19.55 26.83 -41.56
CA GLN A 556 20.69 27.53 -42.17
C GLN A 556 22.01 27.31 -41.43
N ASN A 557 21.98 26.76 -40.20
CA ASN A 557 23.16 26.39 -39.43
C ASN A 557 23.24 24.85 -39.34
N PRO A 558 23.99 24.18 -40.25
CA PRO A 558 24.02 22.71 -40.32
C PRO A 558 24.44 22.06 -39.00
N ILE A 559 25.38 22.66 -38.26
CA ILE A 559 25.87 22.12 -36.99
C ILE A 559 24.74 22.08 -35.95
N ILE A 560 23.98 23.17 -35.82
CA ILE A 560 22.85 23.23 -34.87
C ILE A 560 21.72 22.32 -35.34
N PHE A 561 21.42 22.30 -36.65
CA PHE A 561 20.38 21.44 -37.19
C PHE A 561 20.67 19.96 -36.97
N ASP A 562 21.91 19.51 -37.22
CA ASP A 562 22.35 18.14 -36.98
C ASP A 562 22.22 17.76 -35.49
N LEU A 563 22.56 18.68 -34.58
CA LEU A 563 22.37 18.48 -33.14
C LEU A 563 20.90 18.34 -32.75
N CYS A 564 19.98 19.06 -33.41
CA CYS A 564 18.55 19.06 -33.11
C CYS A 564 17.86 17.71 -33.41
N HIS A 565 18.50 16.81 -34.14
CA HIS A 565 18.06 15.42 -34.27
C HIS A 565 18.11 14.66 -32.92
N ILE A 566 18.89 15.16 -31.95
CA ILE A 566 18.90 14.64 -30.57
C ILE A 566 17.97 15.52 -29.70
N PRO A 567 16.86 14.97 -29.17
CA PRO A 567 15.85 15.71 -28.40
C PRO A 567 16.38 16.63 -27.31
N ILE A 568 17.36 16.21 -26.50
CA ILE A 568 17.90 17.07 -25.44
C ILE A 568 18.58 18.34 -26.00
N HIS A 569 19.23 18.24 -27.15
CA HIS A 569 19.86 19.39 -27.79
C HIS A 569 18.81 20.30 -28.44
N LEU A 570 17.75 19.75 -29.03
CA LEU A 570 16.66 20.58 -29.53
C LEU A 570 15.99 21.37 -28.40
N GLU A 571 15.68 20.71 -27.27
CA GLU A 571 15.13 21.41 -26.10
C GLU A 571 16.11 22.46 -25.56
N LEU A 572 17.41 22.18 -25.60
CA LEU A 572 18.45 23.14 -25.22
C LEU A 572 18.46 24.37 -26.14
N VAL A 573 18.48 24.17 -27.46
CA VAL A 573 18.42 25.23 -28.47
C VAL A 573 17.15 26.06 -28.30
N CYS A 574 15.98 25.41 -28.16
CA CYS A 574 14.72 26.11 -27.91
C CYS A 574 14.73 26.89 -26.58
N SER A 575 15.34 26.35 -25.53
CA SER A 575 15.43 27.03 -24.24
C SER A 575 16.33 28.27 -24.30
N ILE A 576 17.45 28.19 -25.02
CA ILE A 576 18.35 29.33 -25.24
C ILE A 576 17.67 30.40 -26.11
N LEU A 577 17.01 30.01 -27.21
CA LEU A 577 16.25 30.92 -28.07
C LEU A 577 15.21 31.75 -27.30
N LYS A 578 14.52 31.13 -26.33
CA LYS A 578 13.55 31.84 -25.46
C LYS A 578 14.21 32.89 -24.56
N LYS A 579 15.50 32.76 -24.26
CA LYS A 579 16.24 33.68 -23.38
C LYS A 579 17.03 34.74 -24.15
N SER A 580 17.49 34.40 -25.35
CA SER A 580 18.35 35.23 -26.21
C SER A 580 17.58 36.11 -27.20
N LYS A 581 16.29 36.40 -26.93
CA LYS A 581 15.39 37.13 -27.87
C LYS A 581 15.43 36.53 -29.28
N GLU A 582 15.40 35.20 -29.38
CA GLU A 582 15.35 34.47 -30.66
C GLU A 582 16.63 34.60 -31.52
N ASP A 583 17.75 34.97 -30.90
CA ASP A 583 19.07 34.97 -31.56
C ASP A 583 20.00 33.84 -31.11
N ILE A 584 20.57 33.12 -32.08
CA ILE A 584 21.54 32.03 -31.86
C ILE A 584 22.71 32.10 -32.85
N SER A 585 22.88 33.18 -33.61
CA SER A 585 23.97 33.26 -34.61
C SER A 585 25.37 33.23 -34.01
N PHE A 586 25.49 33.50 -32.70
CA PHE A 586 26.74 33.42 -31.96
C PHE A 586 27.16 31.98 -31.62
N ILE A 587 26.22 31.02 -31.68
CA ILE A 587 26.49 29.61 -31.35
C ILE A 587 27.00 28.89 -32.60
N ARG A 588 28.27 28.48 -32.58
CA ARG A 588 28.95 27.83 -33.71
C ARG A 588 29.34 26.38 -33.46
N SER A 589 29.16 25.89 -32.24
CA SER A 589 29.57 24.55 -31.84
C SER A 589 28.70 24.01 -30.70
N MET A 590 28.77 22.70 -30.48
CA MET A 590 28.17 22.05 -29.32
C MET A 590 28.70 22.64 -28.01
N THR A 591 30.02 22.88 -27.92
CA THR A 591 30.63 23.52 -26.75
C THR A 591 30.04 24.90 -26.48
N GLY A 592 29.90 25.74 -27.52
CA GLY A 592 29.29 27.06 -27.39
C GLY A 592 27.83 27.01 -26.91
N LEU A 593 27.08 25.97 -27.30
CA LEU A 593 25.71 25.76 -26.83
C LEU A 593 25.67 25.47 -25.31
N TYR A 594 26.58 24.63 -24.82
CA TYR A 594 26.70 24.32 -23.39
C TYR A 594 27.32 25.46 -22.58
N GLU A 595 28.23 26.24 -23.15
CA GLU A 595 28.75 27.46 -22.54
C GLU A 595 27.63 28.48 -22.32
N GLU A 596 26.77 28.69 -23.32
CA GLU A 596 25.62 29.60 -23.19
C GLU A 596 24.61 29.10 -22.14
N LEU A 597 24.33 27.80 -22.11
CA LEU A 597 23.52 27.21 -21.04
C LEU A 597 24.09 27.48 -19.66
N THR A 598 25.39 27.27 -19.52
CA THR A 598 26.13 27.45 -18.27
C THR A 598 26.02 28.89 -17.80
N LEU A 599 26.16 29.86 -18.71
CA LEU A 599 25.97 31.28 -18.40
C LEU A 599 24.55 31.59 -17.93
N ILE A 600 23.53 31.06 -18.61
CA ILE A 600 22.14 31.27 -18.20
C ILE A 600 21.91 30.70 -16.79
N LEU A 601 22.45 29.51 -16.49
CA LEU A 601 22.34 28.90 -15.17
C LEU A 601 23.05 29.72 -14.08
N GLN A 602 24.24 30.25 -14.37
CA GLN A 602 24.98 31.15 -13.47
C GLN A 602 24.18 32.41 -13.14
N LYS A 603 23.61 33.07 -14.16
CA LYS A 603 22.79 34.26 -14.00
C LYS A 603 21.55 33.99 -13.14
N ARG A 604 20.85 32.86 -13.38
CA ARG A 604 19.69 32.44 -12.57
C ARG A 604 20.06 32.09 -11.13
N PHE A 605 21.23 31.50 -10.90
CA PHE A 605 21.72 31.23 -9.56
C PHE A 605 21.90 32.54 -8.78
N LEU A 606 22.56 33.53 -9.38
CA LEU A 606 22.78 34.85 -8.76
C LEU A 606 21.46 35.60 -8.51
N GLU A 607 20.53 35.55 -9.47
CA GLU A 607 19.17 36.11 -9.31
C GLU A 607 18.45 35.48 -8.11
N LYS A 608 18.53 34.15 -7.96
CA LYS A 608 17.89 33.39 -6.87
C LYS A 608 18.44 33.74 -5.48
N ILE A 609 19.72 34.13 -5.39
CA ILE A 609 20.33 34.57 -4.12
C ILE A 609 20.21 36.09 -3.91
N GLY A 610 19.39 36.78 -4.70
CA GLY A 610 19.00 38.17 -4.47
C GLY A 610 19.93 39.21 -5.08
N ARG A 611 20.73 38.87 -6.09
CA ARG A 611 21.59 39.85 -6.78
C ARG A 611 20.80 40.58 -7.89
N PRO A 612 20.70 41.91 -7.85
CA PRO A 612 20.01 42.69 -8.89
C PRO A 612 20.85 42.76 -10.19
N GLU A 613 20.17 43.01 -11.32
CA GLU A 613 20.79 43.36 -12.63
C GLU A 613 21.76 42.31 -13.23
N VAL A 614 21.79 41.09 -12.68
CA VAL A 614 22.66 39.98 -13.10
C VAL A 614 22.55 39.58 -14.58
N TRP A 615 21.48 39.96 -15.27
CA TRP A 615 21.32 39.69 -16.69
C TRP A 615 22.25 40.54 -17.57
N GLU A 616 22.76 41.66 -17.05
CA GLU A 616 23.74 42.53 -17.71
C GLU A 616 25.19 42.02 -17.58
N TYR A 617 25.43 41.06 -16.68
CA TYR A 617 26.77 40.54 -16.43
C TYR A 617 27.32 39.83 -17.67
N THR A 618 28.59 40.10 -17.97
CA THR A 618 29.37 39.44 -19.01
C THR A 618 29.95 38.12 -18.51
N GLN A 619 30.49 37.31 -19.43
CA GLN A 619 31.29 36.12 -19.07
C GLN A 619 32.45 36.46 -18.12
N GLY A 620 33.09 37.62 -18.31
CA GLY A 620 34.19 38.06 -17.46
C GLY A 620 33.73 38.33 -16.03
N ASP A 621 32.60 39.01 -15.86
CA ASP A 621 32.04 39.34 -14.55
C ASP A 621 31.71 38.07 -13.75
N LEU A 622 31.09 37.08 -14.40
CA LEU A 622 30.73 35.80 -13.78
C LEU A 622 31.96 34.96 -13.42
N LYS A 623 33.02 35.00 -14.22
CA LYS A 623 34.27 34.28 -13.95
C LYS A 623 34.99 34.78 -12.69
N HIS A 624 34.78 36.03 -12.31
CA HIS A 624 35.36 36.63 -11.11
C HIS A 624 34.41 36.63 -9.91
N ASP A 625 33.16 36.19 -10.06
CA ASP A 625 32.21 36.10 -8.95
C ASP A 625 32.56 34.92 -8.02
N SER A 626 32.81 35.21 -6.75
CA SER A 626 33.25 34.23 -5.76
C SER A 626 32.18 33.18 -5.43
N GLN A 627 30.90 33.55 -5.46
CA GLN A 627 29.79 32.62 -5.16
C GLN A 627 29.54 31.68 -6.33
N VAL A 628 29.61 32.19 -7.58
CA VAL A 628 29.57 31.36 -8.78
C VAL A 628 30.72 30.35 -8.77
N ASN A 629 31.95 30.81 -8.56
CA ASN A 629 33.12 29.93 -8.57
C ASN A 629 33.06 28.86 -7.48
N GLN A 630 32.64 29.20 -6.25
CA GLN A 630 32.48 28.21 -5.18
C GLN A 630 31.46 27.13 -5.54
N MET A 631 30.29 27.53 -6.07
CA MET A 631 29.25 26.59 -6.48
C MET A 631 29.72 25.70 -7.63
N PHE A 632 30.37 26.29 -8.64
CA PHE A 632 30.88 25.54 -9.79
C PHE A 632 31.96 24.55 -9.41
N ASN A 633 32.92 24.94 -8.56
CA ASN A 633 33.95 24.02 -8.06
C ASN A 633 33.33 22.84 -7.29
N LEU A 634 32.24 23.07 -6.55
CA LEU A 634 31.52 22.01 -5.86
C LEU A 634 30.76 21.10 -6.84
N LEU A 635 30.06 21.66 -7.83
CA LEU A 635 29.36 20.87 -8.84
C LEU A 635 30.33 20.07 -9.72
N GLU A 636 31.47 20.67 -10.05
CA GLU A 636 32.56 20.03 -10.77
C GLU A 636 33.15 18.89 -9.95
N SER A 637 33.41 19.10 -8.65
CA SER A 637 33.90 18.02 -7.78
C SER A 637 32.89 16.87 -7.70
N ILE A 638 31.58 17.15 -7.57
CA ILE A 638 30.54 16.13 -7.58
C ILE A 638 30.48 15.38 -8.92
N ALA A 639 30.63 16.10 -10.04
CA ALA A 639 30.57 15.52 -11.38
C ALA A 639 31.80 14.64 -11.71
N TRP A 640 32.99 15.02 -11.22
CA TRP A 640 34.24 14.29 -11.45
C TRP A 640 34.57 13.25 -10.39
N THR A 641 33.94 13.31 -9.21
CA THR A 641 34.03 12.20 -8.26
C THR A 641 33.38 11.02 -8.95
N PRO A 642 34.13 9.94 -9.26
CA PRO A 642 33.48 8.70 -9.63
C PRO A 642 32.65 8.37 -8.40
N GLN A 643 31.32 8.45 -8.48
CA GLN A 643 30.56 7.88 -7.38
C GLN A 643 31.05 6.44 -7.35
N VAL A 644 31.58 6.03 -6.20
CA VAL A 644 31.77 4.61 -5.92
C VAL A 644 30.34 4.10 -5.89
N PHE A 645 29.85 3.70 -7.07
CA PHE A 645 28.45 3.49 -7.43
C PHE A 645 28.01 2.08 -7.08
#